data_AF-A0A397SBI8-F1
#
_entry.id   AF-A0A397SBI8-F1
#
_cell.length_a   1.000
_cell.length_b   1.000
_cell.length_c   1.000
_cell.angle_alpha   90.00
_cell.angle_beta   90.00
_cell.angle_gamma   90.00
#
_symmetry.space_group_name_H-M   'P 1'
#
loop_
_entity.id
_entity.type
_entity.pdbx_description
1 polymer ?
#
loop_
_entity_poly.entity_id
_entity_poly.type
_entity_poly.pdbx_seq_one_letter_code
_entity_poly.pdbx_strand_id
1 'polypeptide(L)'
;MSSKFLVELSNDYEKLFEIELGYDVIIYAGEEPNIKEIHAHSNILCVRSKYFRTAFSNECAEKKDGKFILRKPTISSYLFNIILRFIYCGNIELKNLQGPDVIKLLIAADELNIQSLISHIQEFLIEHQAEFLNQNPTDILETVYHHETFTDLWNFCLEKICEEPKILFYSDKFLNLKASLLEILLKRDDLYLSEIEIWENLLKWCFFQQNITNDPTKWEKEDITKIEKSLHRFIPLIRFYDINPADFFYRVYNYKDILPKDLIHDLLEFHIVPDMRPKINVAPSRKPKLLIESSHIPLFTSWIDKKDSSHYNKREIPYKYKLLYRSGRDGFNAESFHRNCDNKGATIWIAKILGSKQLIGGYNPLDWNGNGSKTTPDSFLFNFIDENNISTAKLGYVKDKINAIFCYKDQGPSMGNLHCFDSNNWKCSDGNRYPSIELGYDVIIYSGEEPNIKEIHAHSNILCVRSKYFRTAFSNEWAEKKDGKFILRKPNISPHLFNIILRFIYCGNIELKNLQGPDVLKLLISADELNMQSLISHIQEFLIEHQAEFLNRNPIDILETVYQNEMFTDLWNFCLEKICETPKILFNSDKFLNLKASLLELLLKRDDLDLSEIEIWENLLKWCFAQQNIINDPTKWEKEDITKIERSLHRFIPLIRFYDIKPADFFYKVYNYKDILPKDLIHDLLEFHIVPDLKPKTNVAPLRQPKFDSILTEPNHFPLFASWIDKKDSSYYNKEEIPYEFKLLYHSGQDGFNAASFHRNCDNKGATIWIAKILGSKQLIGGYNPLDWNGSGWKNTTDSFLFSFTDEKNISTAKLSYVNYKYARYAVSCNNNQGPSMGNLICPDSNDWQCCGTRYLNNNADIPNNFTIENYEIFQVIKK
;
A
#
# COMPACT_ATOMS: atom_id res chain seq x y z
N MET A 1 68.13 38.80 31.73
CA MET A 1 68.30 37.78 30.62
C MET A 1 68.47 36.37 31.21
N SER A 2 67.34 35.69 31.42
CA SER A 2 67.34 34.36 32.09
C SER A 2 67.66 33.26 31.06
N SER A 3 68.96 32.73 31.02
CA SER A 3 69.33 31.54 30.22
C SER A 3 68.92 30.25 30.95
N LYS A 4 68.08 29.42 30.26
CA LYS A 4 67.57 28.14 30.79
C LYS A 4 68.35 26.97 30.17
N PHE A 5 69.06 26.18 30.96
CA PHE A 5 69.87 25.01 30.53
C PHE A 5 69.12 23.72 30.87
N LEU A 6 67.94 23.52 30.45
CA LEU A 6 67.05 22.41 30.82
C LEU A 6 67.48 21.12 30.11
N VAL A 7 68.11 21.17 28.93
CA VAL A 7 68.54 19.93 28.22
C VAL A 7 69.73 19.31 28.98
N GLU A 8 70.67 20.23 29.29
CA GLU A 8 71.82 19.69 30.06
C GLU A 8 71.37 19.09 31.40
N LEU A 9 70.50 19.81 32.11
CA LEU A 9 69.97 19.27 33.38
C LEU A 9 69.25 17.93 33.16
N SER A 10 68.41 17.81 32.14
CA SER A 10 67.72 16.53 31.85
C SER A 10 68.74 15.42 31.54
N ASN A 11 69.84 15.71 30.78
CA ASN A 11 70.87 14.70 30.49
C ASN A 11 71.59 14.24 31.76
N ASP A 12 71.80 15.29 32.65
CA ASP A 12 72.44 14.92 33.93
C ASP A 12 71.57 13.92 34.71
N TYR A 13 70.23 14.08 34.74
CA TYR A 13 69.36 13.14 35.48
C TYR A 13 69.28 11.78 34.76
N GLU A 14 69.37 11.80 33.43
CA GLU A 14 69.41 10.51 32.72
C GLU A 14 70.68 9.74 33.10
N LYS A 15 71.85 10.45 33.12
CA LYS A 15 73.10 9.79 33.55
C LYS A 15 72.99 9.24 34.97
N LEU A 16 72.33 10.10 35.80
CA LEU A 16 72.13 9.63 37.18
C LEU A 16 71.32 8.31 37.20
N PHE A 17 70.30 8.21 36.40
CA PHE A 17 69.51 6.97 36.34
C PHE A 17 70.36 5.81 35.81
N GLU A 18 71.35 5.97 34.94
CA GLU A 18 72.16 4.89 34.33
C GLU A 18 73.25 4.41 35.30
N ILE A 19 73.86 5.40 35.98
CA ILE A 19 75.02 4.98 36.81
C ILE A 19 74.52 4.49 38.17
N GLU A 20 73.20 4.79 38.54
CA GLU A 20 72.51 4.30 39.76
C GLU A 20 73.22 4.78 41.02
N LEU A 21 73.93 5.98 40.84
CA LEU A 21 74.62 6.53 42.02
C LEU A 21 73.61 7.08 43.03
N GLY A 22 73.76 6.59 44.38
CA GLY A 22 72.97 7.18 45.49
C GLY A 22 71.51 6.71 45.47
N TYR A 23 71.21 5.56 44.85
CA TYR A 23 69.79 5.14 44.76
C TYR A 23 69.28 4.73 46.14
N ASP A 24 68.04 5.01 46.37
CA ASP A 24 67.42 4.60 47.65
C ASP A 24 66.10 3.87 47.40
N VAL A 25 65.87 3.42 46.13
CA VAL A 25 64.66 2.65 45.79
C VAL A 25 65.09 1.44 44.94
N ILE A 26 64.60 0.20 45.37
CA ILE A 26 64.80 -1.01 44.54
C ILE A 26 63.45 -1.50 44.02
N ILE A 27 63.38 -1.67 42.66
CA ILE A 27 62.10 -2.11 42.05
C ILE A 27 62.34 -3.47 41.38
N TYR A 28 61.53 -4.39 41.85
CA TYR A 28 61.53 -5.68 41.12
C TYR A 28 60.37 -5.72 40.13
N ALA A 29 60.77 -5.61 38.74
CA ALA A 29 59.71 -5.55 37.71
C ALA A 29 59.73 -6.83 36.86
N GLY A 30 58.53 -7.32 36.54
CA GLY A 30 58.42 -8.51 35.67
C GLY A 30 57.94 -9.72 36.48
N GLU A 31 57.52 -10.74 35.71
CA GLU A 31 57.03 -11.97 36.37
C GLU A 31 58.07 -13.09 36.22
N GLU A 32 58.06 -14.05 37.23
CA GLU A 32 59.02 -15.18 37.14
C GLU A 32 58.81 -15.96 35.83
N PRO A 33 60.11 -16.27 35.23
CA PRO A 33 61.53 -16.20 35.65
C PRO A 33 62.19 -14.91 35.16
N ASN A 34 61.51 -13.86 34.60
CA ASN A 34 62.13 -12.68 33.96
C ASN A 34 62.09 -11.45 34.87
N ILE A 35 62.23 -11.66 36.16
CA ILE A 35 62.18 -10.49 37.07
C ILE A 35 63.55 -9.79 37.03
N LYS A 36 63.45 -8.50 36.86
CA LYS A 36 64.71 -7.72 36.90
C LYS A 36 64.66 -6.67 38.00
N GLU A 37 65.85 -6.58 38.58
CA GLU A 37 65.99 -5.58 39.66
C GLU A 37 66.43 -4.24 39.07
N ILE A 38 65.63 -3.14 39.43
CA ILE A 38 65.92 -1.80 38.88
C ILE A 38 66.13 -0.83 40.06
N HIS A 39 67.20 0.04 39.87
CA HIS A 39 67.50 1.00 40.96
C HIS A 39 67.04 2.41 40.55
N ALA A 40 66.42 3.19 41.69
CA ALA A 40 65.88 4.52 41.36
C ALA A 40 65.95 5.42 42.61
N HIS A 41 65.46 6.76 42.33
CA HIS A 41 65.58 7.72 43.44
C HIS A 41 64.19 8.22 43.85
N SER A 42 63.97 8.05 45.20
CA SER A 42 62.60 8.26 45.71
C SER A 42 62.16 9.72 45.49
N ASN A 43 63.13 10.70 45.65
CA ASN A 43 62.72 12.12 45.52
C ASN A 43 62.30 12.46 44.08
N ILE A 44 63.02 11.84 43.14
CA ILE A 44 62.65 12.13 41.74
C ILE A 44 61.31 11.46 41.42
N LEU A 45 61.15 10.22 41.84
CA LEU A 45 59.90 9.49 41.55
C LEU A 45 58.70 10.17 42.22
N CYS A 46 58.86 10.68 43.47
CA CYS A 46 57.72 11.25 44.23
C CYS A 46 57.28 12.57 43.60
N VAL A 47 58.31 13.26 42.99
CA VAL A 47 57.93 14.59 42.44
C VAL A 47 57.15 14.38 41.13
N ARG A 48 57.32 13.28 40.47
CA ARG A 48 56.78 13.17 39.10
C ARG A 48 55.64 12.16 39.06
N SER A 49 55.41 11.49 40.23
CA SER A 49 54.31 10.51 40.22
C SER A 49 53.62 10.49 41.59
N LYS A 50 52.36 10.76 41.52
CA LYS A 50 51.60 10.73 42.79
C LYS A 50 51.60 9.32 43.40
N TYR A 51 51.63 8.40 42.57
CA TYR A 51 51.68 7.01 43.06
C TYR A 51 52.89 6.81 44.00
N PHE A 52 54.04 7.15 43.43
CA PHE A 52 55.25 6.89 44.24
C PHE A 52 55.28 7.78 45.47
N ARG A 53 54.77 9.02 45.35
CA ARG A 53 54.70 9.87 46.55
C ARG A 53 53.86 9.21 47.65
N THR A 54 52.76 8.65 47.21
CA THR A 54 51.89 7.99 48.19
C THR A 54 52.55 6.68 48.68
N ALA A 55 53.11 5.97 47.75
CA ALA A 55 53.67 4.66 48.11
C ALA A 55 54.82 4.82 49.12
N PHE A 56 55.53 5.88 49.06
CA PHE A 56 56.69 6.02 49.95
C PHE A 56 56.30 6.73 51.23
N SER A 57 55.19 7.48 51.30
CA SER A 57 54.78 8.25 52.49
C SER A 57 53.86 7.43 53.40
N ASN A 58 53.19 6.42 52.91
CA ASN A 58 52.17 5.71 53.71
C ASN A 58 52.67 4.32 54.10
N GLU A 59 53.95 3.95 54.14
CA GLU A 59 54.62 2.68 54.46
C GLU A 59 54.13 1.55 53.56
N CYS A 60 53.55 1.76 52.40
CA CYS A 60 53.14 0.72 51.42
C CYS A 60 54.37 0.10 50.75
N ALA A 61 55.46 0.79 50.76
CA ALA A 61 56.70 0.20 50.22
C ALA A 61 57.61 -0.28 51.37
N GLU A 62 57.97 -1.57 51.19
CA GLU A 62 58.89 -2.14 52.20
C GLU A 62 60.22 -1.37 52.22
N LYS A 63 60.54 -1.02 53.52
CA LYS A 63 61.86 -0.36 53.66
C LYS A 63 62.84 -1.29 54.39
N LYS A 64 63.93 -1.71 53.66
CA LYS A 64 65.00 -2.54 54.25
C LYS A 64 66.36 -1.88 54.04
N ASP A 65 67.07 -1.69 55.18
CA ASP A 65 68.42 -1.08 55.18
C ASP A 65 68.38 0.33 54.56
N GLY A 66 67.32 1.12 54.88
CA GLY A 66 67.29 2.54 54.44
C GLY A 66 66.84 2.66 52.96
N LYS A 67 66.42 1.52 52.29
CA LYS A 67 65.99 1.58 50.87
C LYS A 67 64.54 1.11 50.74
N PHE A 68 63.84 1.79 49.78
CA PHE A 68 62.44 1.37 49.51
C PHE A 68 62.45 0.22 48.49
N ILE A 69 61.61 -0.83 48.84
CA ILE A 69 61.55 -1.97 47.91
C ILE A 69 60.12 -2.04 47.35
N LEU A 70 60.03 -2.12 45.94
CA LEU A 70 58.72 -2.20 45.25
C LEU A 70 58.72 -3.39 44.30
N ARG A 71 57.59 -4.08 44.46
CA ARG A 71 57.48 -5.19 43.50
C ARG A 71 56.33 -4.93 42.52
N LYS A 72 56.67 -5.04 41.20
CA LYS A 72 55.66 -4.78 40.14
C LYS A 72 55.71 -5.91 39.12
N PRO A 73 55.06 -6.94 39.51
CA PRO A 73 55.16 -8.15 38.67
C PRO A 73 54.31 -8.02 37.40
N THR A 74 53.39 -7.04 37.31
CA THR A 74 52.47 -6.93 36.15
C THR A 74 53.07 -6.04 35.08
N ILE A 75 54.23 -5.38 35.45
CA ILE A 75 54.87 -4.51 34.43
C ILE A 75 56.23 -5.12 34.08
N SER A 76 56.41 -5.35 32.78
CA SER A 76 57.74 -5.92 32.41
C SER A 76 58.87 -4.93 32.70
N SER A 77 60.05 -5.53 32.90
CA SER A 77 61.20 -4.65 33.25
C SER A 77 61.52 -3.69 32.09
N TYR A 78 61.29 -4.18 30.89
CA TYR A 78 61.56 -3.31 29.72
C TYR A 78 60.61 -2.10 29.71
N LEU A 79 59.34 -2.24 29.88
CA LEU A 79 58.37 -1.13 29.86
C LEU A 79 58.57 -0.21 31.07
N PHE A 80 58.93 -0.87 32.23
CA PHE A 80 59.13 -0.01 33.43
C PHE A 80 60.32 0.93 33.21
N ASN A 81 61.37 0.36 32.53
CA ASN A 81 62.54 1.23 32.27
C ASN A 81 62.17 2.40 31.36
N ILE A 82 61.33 2.14 30.37
CA ILE A 82 60.88 3.25 29.49
C ILE A 82 60.17 4.33 30.33
N ILE A 83 59.37 3.87 31.33
CA ILE A 83 58.61 4.84 32.16
C ILE A 83 59.58 5.63 33.05
N LEU A 84 60.60 4.89 33.61
CA LEU A 84 61.53 5.59 34.52
C LEU A 84 62.35 6.61 33.73
N ARG A 85 62.71 6.21 32.55
CA ARG A 85 63.44 7.21 31.76
C ARG A 85 62.60 8.47 31.53
N PHE A 86 61.34 8.26 31.27
CA PHE A 86 60.45 9.44 31.13
C PHE A 86 60.38 10.25 32.43
N ILE A 87 60.37 9.56 33.55
CA ILE A 87 60.27 10.27 34.85
C ILE A 87 61.55 11.07 35.10
N TYR A 88 62.68 10.57 34.62
CA TYR A 88 63.95 11.25 34.96
C TYR A 88 64.21 12.38 33.97
N CYS A 89 63.87 12.11 32.74
CA CYS A 89 64.39 13.18 31.85
C CYS A 89 63.34 13.59 30.84
N GLY A 90 62.12 13.05 30.95
CA GLY A 90 60.99 13.51 30.09
C GLY A 90 61.10 12.90 28.68
N ASN A 91 62.06 11.97 28.45
CA ASN A 91 62.21 11.36 27.12
C ASN A 91 61.53 9.98 27.08
N ILE A 92 60.74 9.82 25.92
CA ILE A 92 60.10 8.49 25.76
C ILE A 92 60.29 8.03 24.31
N GLU A 93 60.71 6.75 24.15
CA GLU A 93 60.88 6.18 22.80
C GLU A 93 59.79 5.12 22.54
N LEU A 94 58.85 5.54 21.52
CA LEU A 94 57.70 4.63 21.29
C LEU A 94 57.81 3.99 19.91
N LYS A 95 58.75 4.38 19.05
CA LYS A 95 58.77 4.01 17.62
C LYS A 95 59.12 2.53 17.45
N ASN A 96 59.68 1.96 18.41
CA ASN A 96 60.09 0.54 18.19
C ASN A 96 59.12 -0.41 18.89
N LEU A 97 58.03 0.24 19.41
CA LEU A 97 57.10 -0.66 20.12
C LEU A 97 55.94 -1.01 19.20
N GLN A 98 55.47 -2.32 19.34
CA GLN A 98 54.26 -2.72 18.60
C GLN A 98 52.99 -2.36 19.38
N GLY A 99 51.84 -2.34 18.64
CA GLY A 99 50.54 -1.91 19.20
C GLY A 99 50.28 -2.48 20.60
N PRO A 100 50.34 -3.81 20.78
CA PRO A 100 50.02 -4.40 22.09
C PRO A 100 50.98 -3.92 23.18
N ASP A 101 52.29 -3.76 22.77
CA ASP A 101 53.25 -3.29 23.80
C ASP A 101 52.96 -1.85 24.21
N VAL A 102 52.47 -1.04 23.25
CA VAL A 102 52.17 0.36 23.60
C VAL A 102 50.96 0.42 24.53
N ILE A 103 49.94 -0.50 24.37
CA ILE A 103 48.77 -0.53 25.27
C ILE A 103 49.21 -0.95 26.67
N LYS A 104 50.15 -2.02 26.72
CA LYS A 104 50.65 -2.44 28.05
C LYS A 104 51.39 -1.29 28.75
N LEU A 105 52.16 -0.53 27.87
CA LEU A 105 52.85 0.65 28.45
C LEU A 105 51.83 1.67 28.98
N LEU A 106 50.73 1.89 28.22
CA LEU A 106 49.68 2.83 28.67
C LEU A 106 49.07 2.36 29.99
N ILE A 107 48.83 1.05 30.15
CA ILE A 107 48.22 0.51 31.40
C ILE A 107 49.18 0.71 32.56
N ALA A 108 50.50 0.46 32.26
CA ALA A 108 51.50 0.66 33.32
C ALA A 108 51.56 2.13 33.77
N ALA A 109 51.52 3.02 32.76
CA ALA A 109 51.53 4.46 33.12
C ALA A 109 50.30 4.83 33.95
N ASP A 110 49.18 4.24 33.57
CA ASP A 110 47.94 4.51 34.35
C ASP A 110 48.09 3.98 35.78
N GLU A 111 48.70 2.74 35.92
CA GLU A 111 48.89 2.15 37.27
C GLU A 111 49.78 3.05 38.13
N LEU A 112 50.71 3.70 37.45
CA LEU A 112 51.65 4.51 38.25
C LEU A 112 51.18 5.96 38.32
N ASN A 113 50.02 6.26 37.80
CA ASN A 113 49.35 7.57 37.85
C ASN A 113 50.25 8.67 37.28
N ILE A 114 50.76 8.47 36.04
CA ILE A 114 51.56 9.51 35.36
C ILE A 114 50.74 10.08 34.20
N GLN A 115 50.03 11.21 34.39
CA GLN A 115 48.96 11.70 33.48
C GLN A 115 49.56 12.23 32.17
N SER A 116 50.71 12.96 32.34
CA SER A 116 51.31 13.52 31.11
C SER A 116 51.73 12.41 30.14
N LEU A 117 52.20 11.27 30.69
CA LEU A 117 52.61 10.15 29.81
C LEU A 117 51.38 9.44 29.23
N ILE A 118 50.31 9.33 30.03
CA ILE A 118 49.07 8.70 29.53
C ILE A 118 48.54 9.46 28.33
N SER A 119 48.54 10.79 28.43
CA SER A 119 47.99 11.61 27.32
C SER A 119 48.85 11.44 26.06
N HIS A 120 50.18 11.41 26.26
CA HIS A 120 51.07 11.32 25.08
C HIS A 120 50.96 9.95 24.40
N ILE A 121 50.87 8.88 25.21
CA ILE A 121 50.80 7.53 24.61
C ILE A 121 49.47 7.36 23.87
N GLN A 122 48.29 7.91 24.44
CA GLN A 122 47.01 7.82 23.72
C GLN A 122 47.09 8.52 22.35
N GLU A 123 47.74 9.69 22.33
CA GLU A 123 47.88 10.43 21.06
C GLU A 123 48.72 9.64 20.04
N PHE A 124 49.75 9.03 20.59
CA PHE A 124 50.59 8.23 19.68
C PHE A 124 49.81 7.05 19.09
N LEU A 125 49.02 6.34 19.96
CA LEU A 125 48.23 5.20 19.45
C LEU A 125 47.23 5.64 18.38
N ILE A 126 46.64 6.83 18.55
CA ILE A 126 45.57 7.29 17.63
C ILE A 126 46.22 7.77 16.32
N GLU A 127 47.42 8.34 16.35
CA GLU A 127 47.99 8.97 15.14
C GLU A 127 48.82 7.95 14.35
N HIS A 128 49.35 7.00 15.13
CA HIS A 128 50.36 6.22 14.36
C HIS A 128 50.00 4.74 14.38
N GLN A 129 49.00 4.34 15.25
CA GLN A 129 48.69 2.89 15.29
C GLN A 129 47.19 2.67 15.06
N ALA A 130 46.61 3.42 14.13
CA ALA A 130 45.14 3.36 13.91
C ALA A 130 44.75 1.99 13.32
N GLU A 131 45.63 1.43 12.46
CA GLU A 131 45.32 0.11 11.87
C GLU A 131 45.22 -0.97 12.96
N PHE A 132 46.21 -0.97 13.84
CA PHE A 132 46.17 -1.92 14.98
C PHE A 132 44.87 -1.76 15.78
N LEU A 133 44.44 -0.53 16.07
CA LEU A 133 43.22 -0.30 16.87
C LEU A 133 41.98 -0.82 16.14
N ASN A 134 42.01 -0.82 14.77
CA ASN A 134 40.82 -1.26 14.00
C ASN A 134 40.75 -2.79 13.93
N GLN A 135 41.89 -3.45 13.98
CA GLN A 135 41.91 -4.92 13.86
C GLN A 135 41.49 -5.58 15.17
N ASN A 136 41.48 -4.75 16.25
CA ASN A 136 41.14 -5.39 17.54
C ASN A 136 40.18 -4.50 18.33
N PRO A 137 39.04 -4.25 17.83
CA PRO A 137 38.15 -3.23 18.42
C PRO A 137 37.50 -3.74 19.72
N THR A 138 37.28 -5.04 19.85
CA THR A 138 36.61 -5.54 21.07
C THR A 138 37.57 -5.50 22.26
N ASP A 139 38.79 -5.98 22.02
CA ASP A 139 39.76 -6.01 23.14
C ASP A 139 40.14 -4.58 23.57
N ILE A 140 40.27 -3.72 22.57
CA ILE A 140 40.69 -2.34 22.90
C ILE A 140 39.54 -1.62 23.65
N LEU A 141 38.38 -1.83 23.11
CA LEU A 141 37.23 -1.16 23.76
C LEU A 141 37.08 -1.65 25.21
N GLU A 142 37.29 -2.95 25.47
CA GLU A 142 37.19 -3.48 26.85
C GLU A 142 38.31 -2.92 27.72
N THR A 143 39.49 -2.85 27.12
CA THR A 143 40.62 -2.33 27.89
C THR A 143 40.38 -0.87 28.30
N VAL A 144 39.91 -0.10 27.39
CA VAL A 144 39.76 1.35 27.68
C VAL A 144 38.60 1.55 28.65
N TYR A 145 37.57 0.64 28.55
CA TYR A 145 36.41 0.74 29.46
C TYR A 145 36.83 0.56 30.92
N HIS A 146 37.94 -0.17 31.22
CA HIS A 146 38.33 -0.45 32.62
C HIS A 146 39.26 0.64 33.15
N HIS A 147 39.69 1.50 32.19
CA HIS A 147 40.61 2.56 32.68
C HIS A 147 40.00 3.94 32.44
N GLU A 148 39.64 4.66 33.54
CA GLU A 148 38.88 5.93 33.45
C GLU A 148 39.74 7.04 32.87
N THR A 149 41.12 6.86 32.90
CA THR A 149 42.01 7.96 32.43
C THR A 149 42.21 7.88 30.92
N PHE A 150 41.70 6.82 30.25
CA PHE A 150 41.94 6.66 28.80
C PHE A 150 40.80 7.34 28.02
N THR A 151 40.48 8.58 28.26
CA THR A 151 39.26 9.20 27.69
C THR A 151 39.45 9.46 26.20
N ASP A 152 40.72 9.86 25.70
CA ASP A 152 40.93 10.15 24.26
C ASP A 152 40.77 8.87 23.42
N LEU A 153 41.33 7.85 23.93
CA LEU A 153 41.23 6.58 23.17
C LEU A 153 39.80 6.03 23.21
N TRP A 154 39.16 6.18 24.43
CA TRP A 154 37.73 5.77 24.53
C TRP A 154 36.89 6.48 23.49
N ASN A 155 37.01 7.80 23.37
CA ASN A 155 36.19 8.57 22.40
C ASN A 155 36.54 8.19 20.96
N PHE A 156 37.79 7.99 20.77
CA PHE A 156 38.20 7.61 19.41
C PHE A 156 37.59 6.26 19.01
N CYS A 157 37.68 5.29 19.91
CA CYS A 157 37.13 3.97 19.59
C CYS A 157 35.62 4.04 19.34
N LEU A 158 34.87 4.73 20.22
CA LEU A 158 33.41 4.81 20.03
C LEU A 158 33.06 5.49 18.70
N GLU A 159 33.80 6.57 18.42
CA GLU A 159 33.53 7.29 17.15
C GLU A 159 33.78 6.36 15.95
N LYS A 160 34.85 5.67 16.02
CA LYS A 160 35.18 4.78 14.89
C LYS A 160 34.15 3.66 14.76
N ILE A 161 33.78 3.05 15.91
CA ILE A 161 32.80 1.95 15.86
C ILE A 161 31.45 2.46 15.34
N CYS A 162 31.08 3.66 15.77
CA CYS A 162 29.78 4.18 15.33
C CYS A 162 29.84 4.57 13.85
N GLU A 163 30.99 5.03 13.37
CA GLU A 163 31.14 5.38 11.94
C GLU A 163 31.21 4.12 11.08
N GLU A 164 31.86 3.08 11.65
CA GLU A 164 31.99 1.82 10.89
C GLU A 164 31.69 0.64 11.82
N PRO A 165 30.43 0.42 12.14
CA PRO A 165 30.04 -0.56 13.18
C PRO A 165 30.41 -2.00 12.77
N LYS A 166 30.63 -2.21 11.51
CA LYS A 166 30.89 -3.59 11.04
C LYS A 166 32.23 -4.10 11.60
N ILE A 167 33.17 -3.23 11.90
CA ILE A 167 34.47 -3.68 12.45
C ILE A 167 34.24 -4.39 13.79
N LEU A 168 33.25 -3.99 14.55
CA LEU A 168 32.98 -4.67 15.84
C LEU A 168 31.90 -5.74 15.67
N PHE A 169 30.70 -5.46 15.04
CA PHE A 169 29.52 -6.34 15.09
C PHE A 169 29.73 -7.55 14.16
N TYR A 170 30.73 -7.49 13.28
CA TYR A 170 30.94 -8.66 12.40
C TYR A 170 32.24 -9.37 12.80
N SER A 171 32.79 -8.94 13.88
CA SER A 171 34.00 -9.64 14.35
C SER A 171 33.62 -10.90 15.14
N ASP A 172 34.54 -11.91 15.04
CA ASP A 172 34.28 -13.16 15.80
C ASP A 172 34.36 -12.92 17.31
N LYS A 173 34.97 -11.86 17.64
CA LYS A 173 35.16 -11.58 19.09
C LYS A 173 33.97 -10.82 19.67
N PHE A 174 33.07 -10.37 18.82
CA PHE A 174 31.89 -9.62 19.28
C PHE A 174 31.06 -10.46 20.25
N LEU A 175 31.04 -11.72 20.01
CA LEU A 175 30.16 -12.59 20.83
C LEU A 175 30.65 -12.64 22.28
N ASN A 176 31.89 -12.19 22.47
CA ASN A 176 32.43 -12.19 23.85
C ASN A 176 32.32 -10.80 24.50
N LEU A 177 31.70 -9.87 23.79
CA LEU A 177 31.59 -8.51 24.35
C LEU A 177 30.70 -8.50 25.59
N LYS A 178 31.17 -7.80 26.60
CA LYS A 178 30.37 -7.73 27.84
C LYS A 178 29.05 -6.98 27.63
N ALA A 179 27.99 -7.39 28.35
CA ALA A 179 26.62 -6.83 28.18
C ALA A 179 26.61 -5.32 28.44
N SER A 180 27.48 -4.83 29.43
CA SER A 180 27.50 -3.38 29.76
C SER A 180 28.02 -2.55 28.58
N LEU A 181 28.95 -3.07 27.86
CA LEU A 181 29.49 -2.31 26.72
C LEU A 181 28.52 -2.32 25.54
N LEU A 182 27.94 -3.54 25.32
CA LEU A 182 26.93 -3.60 24.25
C LEU A 182 25.80 -2.62 24.50
N GLU A 183 25.42 -2.49 25.77
CA GLU A 183 24.35 -1.54 26.12
C GLU A 183 24.76 -0.10 25.80
N ILE A 184 25.97 0.28 26.06
CA ILE A 184 26.46 1.64 25.78
C ILE A 184 26.40 1.90 24.26
N LEU A 185 26.73 0.86 23.53
CA LEU A 185 26.77 1.08 22.07
C LEU A 185 25.35 1.21 21.51
N LEU A 186 24.43 0.40 22.05
CA LEU A 186 23.06 0.41 21.47
C LEU A 186 22.31 1.68 21.89
N LYS A 187 22.82 2.47 22.93
CA LYS A 187 22.17 3.72 23.36
C LYS A 187 22.57 4.88 22.46
N ARG A 188 23.51 4.62 21.67
CA ARG A 188 24.05 5.75 20.89
C ARG A 188 23.19 5.97 19.63
N ASP A 189 22.97 7.25 19.38
CA ASP A 189 22.14 7.59 18.20
C ASP A 189 23.01 7.65 16.94
N ASP A 190 24.32 7.75 17.14
CA ASP A 190 25.20 7.90 15.95
C ASP A 190 25.77 6.54 15.53
N LEU A 191 25.18 5.42 15.98
CA LEU A 191 25.63 4.08 15.52
C LEU A 191 25.06 3.79 14.13
N TYR A 192 25.96 3.79 13.09
CA TYR A 192 25.52 3.75 11.68
C TYR A 192 25.36 2.28 11.25
N LEU A 193 24.38 1.52 11.86
CA LEU A 193 23.99 0.13 11.54
C LEU A 193 22.46 0.04 11.51
N SER A 194 21.91 -0.64 10.39
CA SER A 194 20.44 -0.76 10.33
C SER A 194 19.89 -1.49 11.57
N GLU A 195 18.66 -1.06 11.90
CA GLU A 195 18.09 -1.65 13.14
C GLU A 195 17.92 -3.16 13.00
N ILE A 196 17.65 -3.55 11.79
CA ILE A 196 17.49 -5.02 11.65
C ILE A 196 18.84 -5.72 11.84
N GLU A 197 19.92 -5.16 11.42
CA GLU A 197 21.25 -5.77 11.66
C GLU A 197 21.60 -5.77 13.15
N ILE A 198 21.22 -4.71 13.85
CA ILE A 198 21.48 -4.68 15.31
C ILE A 198 20.71 -5.81 15.98
N TRP A 199 19.43 -5.95 15.64
CA TRP A 199 18.61 -7.01 16.25
C TRP A 199 19.20 -8.39 15.94
N GLU A 200 19.69 -8.67 14.80
CA GLU A 200 20.21 -10.01 14.45
C GLU A 200 21.53 -10.29 15.19
N ASN A 201 22.41 -9.26 15.23
CA ASN A 201 23.66 -9.47 15.99
C ASN A 201 23.40 -9.63 17.49
N LEU A 202 22.37 -8.91 17.96
CA LEU A 202 22.02 -9.10 19.39
C LEU A 202 21.52 -10.52 19.64
N LEU A 203 20.75 -11.09 18.69
CA LEU A 203 20.27 -12.47 18.87
C LEU A 203 21.46 -13.45 18.83
N LYS A 204 22.42 -13.16 17.88
CA LYS A 204 23.63 -14.02 17.83
C LYS A 204 24.40 -13.98 19.15
N TRP A 205 24.53 -12.74 19.62
CA TRP A 205 25.22 -12.58 20.92
C TRP A 205 24.47 -13.31 22.04
N CYS A 206 23.18 -13.24 22.06
CA CYS A 206 22.38 -13.86 23.15
C CYS A 206 22.48 -15.39 23.07
N PHE A 207 22.38 -15.88 21.89
CA PHE A 207 22.37 -17.35 21.76
C PHE A 207 23.75 -17.91 22.11
N PHE A 208 24.77 -17.18 21.72
CA PHE A 208 26.12 -17.61 22.10
C PHE A 208 26.31 -17.58 23.63
N GLN A 209 25.71 -16.55 24.32
CA GLN A 209 25.91 -16.43 25.78
C GLN A 209 25.12 -17.49 26.53
N GLN A 210 24.02 -17.92 25.90
CA GLN A 210 23.14 -18.84 26.65
C GLN A 210 23.32 -20.26 26.14
N ASN A 211 24.21 -20.48 25.19
CA ASN A 211 24.45 -21.81 24.59
C ASN A 211 23.15 -22.43 24.06
N ILE A 212 22.36 -21.59 23.29
CA ILE A 212 21.08 -22.04 22.74
C ILE A 212 21.17 -21.99 21.21
N THR A 213 20.57 -23.05 20.58
CA THR A 213 20.58 -23.08 19.10
C THR A 213 19.51 -22.13 18.54
N ASN A 214 19.82 -21.56 17.37
CA ASN A 214 18.94 -20.55 16.74
C ASN A 214 17.84 -21.24 15.92
N ASP A 215 16.86 -21.84 16.67
CA ASP A 215 15.67 -22.40 16.04
C ASP A 215 14.46 -22.28 17.00
N PRO A 216 13.66 -21.20 16.75
CA PRO A 216 12.55 -20.91 17.68
C PRO A 216 11.53 -22.06 17.74
N THR A 217 11.40 -22.93 16.70
CA THR A 217 10.40 -24.02 16.70
C THR A 217 10.84 -25.15 17.63
N LYS A 218 12.09 -25.17 18.06
CA LYS A 218 12.59 -26.28 18.91
C LYS A 218 12.79 -25.81 20.35
N TRP A 219 12.44 -24.56 20.65
CA TRP A 219 12.72 -24.03 22.01
C TRP A 219 11.71 -24.61 23.01
N GLU A 220 12.22 -24.95 24.16
CA GLU A 220 11.33 -25.29 25.31
C GLU A 220 11.05 -24.06 26.17
N LYS A 221 10.08 -24.16 27.04
CA LYS A 221 9.70 -23.01 27.89
C LYS A 221 10.90 -22.45 28.65
N GLU A 222 11.77 -23.34 29.11
CA GLU A 222 12.96 -22.87 29.86
C GLU A 222 13.90 -22.06 28.94
N ASP A 223 14.08 -22.52 27.66
CA ASP A 223 14.90 -21.76 26.70
C ASP A 223 14.33 -20.34 26.48
N ILE A 224 13.07 -20.25 26.39
CA ILE A 224 12.43 -18.94 26.13
C ILE A 224 12.66 -18.00 27.31
N THR A 225 12.58 -18.58 28.54
CA THR A 225 12.75 -17.72 29.73
C THR A 225 14.20 -17.22 29.81
N LYS A 226 15.17 -18.06 29.45
CA LYS A 226 16.59 -17.62 29.49
C LYS A 226 16.86 -16.53 28.46
N ILE A 227 16.24 -16.68 27.30
CA ILE A 227 16.46 -15.67 26.23
C ILE A 227 15.77 -14.36 26.62
N GLU A 228 14.62 -14.50 27.21
CA GLU A 228 13.89 -13.27 27.62
C GLU A 228 14.70 -12.49 28.66
N LYS A 229 15.20 -13.25 29.59
CA LYS A 229 15.95 -12.56 30.68
C LYS A 229 17.22 -11.91 30.12
N SER A 230 17.88 -12.54 29.16
CA SER A 230 19.12 -12.01 28.58
C SER A 230 18.86 -10.78 27.70
N LEU A 231 17.69 -10.73 27.04
CA LEU A 231 17.46 -9.66 26.05
C LEU A 231 16.67 -8.51 26.68
N HIS A 232 16.17 -8.77 27.89
CA HIS A 232 15.20 -7.82 28.49
C HIS A 232 15.79 -6.41 28.56
N ARG A 233 17.09 -6.28 28.93
CA ARG A 233 17.66 -4.92 29.11
C ARG A 233 18.00 -4.29 27.77
N PHE A 234 17.96 -5.07 26.63
CA PHE A 234 18.37 -4.50 25.33
C PHE A 234 17.15 -4.17 24.48
N ILE A 235 16.00 -4.78 24.80
CA ILE A 235 14.81 -4.65 23.93
C ILE A 235 14.39 -3.18 23.83
N PRO A 236 14.44 -2.44 24.91
CA PRO A 236 14.02 -1.03 24.80
C PRO A 236 15.04 -0.21 23.99
N LEU A 237 16.19 -0.77 23.77
CA LEU A 237 17.22 0.02 23.05
C LEU A 237 17.16 -0.23 21.55
N ILE A 238 16.28 -1.18 21.14
CA ILE A 238 16.11 -1.41 19.70
C ILE A 238 14.97 -0.54 19.17
N ARG A 239 15.27 0.24 18.05
CA ARG A 239 14.22 1.08 17.43
C ARG A 239 13.40 0.28 16.43
N PHE A 240 12.47 -0.66 16.98
CA PHE A 240 11.73 -1.62 16.15
C PHE A 240 10.89 -0.91 15.09
N TYR A 241 10.55 0.38 15.39
CA TYR A 241 9.65 1.07 14.44
C TYR A 241 10.45 1.53 13.21
N ASP A 242 11.79 1.34 13.28
CA ASP A 242 12.61 1.74 12.11
C ASP A 242 12.90 0.51 11.24
N ILE A 243 12.38 -0.65 11.63
CA ILE A 243 12.58 -1.86 10.81
C ILE A 243 11.48 -1.95 9.75
N ASN A 244 11.99 -2.12 8.51
CA ASN A 244 10.96 -2.15 7.44
C ASN A 244 10.02 -3.35 7.59
N PRO A 245 8.87 -3.29 7.06
CA PRO A 245 7.80 -4.27 7.29
C PRO A 245 8.24 -5.69 6.93
N ALA A 246 8.95 -5.81 5.75
CA ALA A 246 9.37 -7.20 5.39
C ALA A 246 10.31 -7.77 6.44
N ASP A 247 11.28 -7.00 6.80
CA ASP A 247 12.21 -7.47 7.84
C ASP A 247 11.50 -7.70 9.18
N PHE A 248 10.58 -6.90 9.49
CA PHE A 248 9.85 -7.12 10.75
C PHE A 248 9.17 -8.49 10.73
N PHE A 249 8.44 -8.76 9.65
CA PHE A 249 7.63 -10.00 9.63
C PHE A 249 8.55 -11.23 9.61
N TYR A 250 9.65 -11.22 8.79
CA TYR A 250 10.41 -12.47 8.59
C TYR A 250 11.55 -12.57 9.62
N ARG A 251 11.92 -11.46 10.19
CA ARG A 251 13.17 -11.58 10.98
C ARG A 251 12.92 -11.14 12.44
N VAL A 252 11.81 -10.55 12.71
CA VAL A 252 11.55 -10.15 14.11
C VAL A 252 10.33 -10.93 14.62
N TYR A 253 9.27 -10.95 13.82
CA TYR A 253 7.99 -11.50 14.30
C TYR A 253 8.14 -12.99 14.58
N ASN A 254 9.14 -13.65 14.00
CA ASN A 254 9.36 -15.09 14.27
C ASN A 254 9.81 -15.32 15.71
N TYR A 255 10.23 -14.28 16.30
CA TYR A 255 10.68 -14.44 17.70
C TYR A 255 9.69 -13.77 18.66
N LYS A 256 8.37 -13.66 18.29
CA LYS A 256 7.34 -12.91 19.05
C LYS A 256 7.15 -13.49 20.45
N ASP A 257 7.58 -14.78 20.64
CA ASP A 257 7.34 -15.42 21.96
C ASP A 257 8.34 -14.90 23.00
N ILE A 258 9.46 -14.31 22.54
CA ILE A 258 10.46 -13.83 23.54
C ILE A 258 10.35 -12.32 23.69
N LEU A 259 9.40 -11.67 22.92
CA LEU A 259 9.17 -10.21 23.08
C LEU A 259 7.93 -9.97 23.94
N PRO A 260 7.90 -8.80 24.62
CA PRO A 260 6.71 -8.48 25.42
C PRO A 260 5.44 -8.42 24.54
N LYS A 261 4.33 -8.96 25.07
CA LYS A 261 3.08 -9.08 24.27
C LYS A 261 2.57 -7.70 23.85
N ASP A 262 2.68 -6.72 24.76
CA ASP A 262 2.19 -5.37 24.42
C ASP A 262 3.03 -4.76 23.29
N LEU A 263 4.33 -5.11 23.32
CA LEU A 263 5.21 -4.57 22.27
C LEU A 263 4.85 -5.17 20.90
N ILE A 264 4.68 -6.44 20.82
CA ILE A 264 4.34 -7.09 19.53
C ILE A 264 3.02 -6.54 18.99
N HIS A 265 2.06 -6.47 19.94
CA HIS A 265 0.77 -5.90 19.50
C HIS A 265 0.94 -4.49 18.92
N ASP A 266 1.71 -3.67 19.58
CA ASP A 266 1.92 -2.29 19.09
C ASP A 266 2.66 -2.30 17.73
N LEU A 267 3.62 -3.24 17.61
CA LEU A 267 4.38 -3.28 16.35
C LEU A 267 3.50 -3.80 15.20
N LEU A 268 2.68 -4.73 15.53
CA LEU A 268 1.77 -5.21 14.48
C LEU A 268 0.83 -4.09 14.02
N GLU A 269 0.27 -3.44 14.99
CA GLU A 269 -0.62 -2.32 14.62
C GLU A 269 0.13 -1.28 13.78
N PHE A 270 1.36 -0.95 14.21
CA PHE A 270 2.16 0.07 13.49
C PHE A 270 2.39 -0.35 12.04
N HIS A 271 2.67 -1.65 11.79
CA HIS A 271 3.04 -2.06 10.42
C HIS A 271 1.81 -2.37 9.58
N ILE A 272 0.69 -2.64 10.18
CA ILE A 272 -0.52 -3.04 9.40
C ILE A 272 -1.40 -1.82 9.15
N VAL A 273 -1.55 -0.91 10.13
CA VAL A 273 -2.50 0.22 9.99
C VAL A 273 -1.74 1.43 9.41
N PRO A 274 -2.31 1.92 8.25
CA PRO A 274 -1.60 3.04 7.61
C PRO A 274 -1.58 4.29 8.49
N ASP A 275 -0.38 5.00 8.51
CA ASP A 275 -0.21 6.33 9.13
C ASP A 275 -0.27 6.25 10.65
N MET A 276 -0.07 4.98 11.21
CA MET A 276 -0.08 4.84 12.68
C MET A 276 1.25 5.38 13.25
N ARG A 277 1.10 6.11 14.38
CA ARG A 277 2.32 6.63 15.03
C ARG A 277 2.71 5.72 16.21
N PRO A 278 3.93 5.73 16.49
CA PRO A 278 4.37 4.89 17.61
C PRO A 278 3.77 5.34 18.95
N LYS A 279 3.26 4.44 19.74
CA LYS A 279 2.53 4.71 21.02
C LYS A 279 3.53 4.99 22.15
N ILE A 280 4.85 4.72 21.96
CA ILE A 280 5.87 4.98 23.02
C ILE A 280 6.90 5.96 22.46
N ASN A 281 7.35 6.91 23.42
CA ASN A 281 8.46 7.79 23.04
C ASN A 281 9.65 7.00 22.48
N VAL A 282 9.71 7.01 21.11
CA VAL A 282 10.74 6.20 20.43
C VAL A 282 11.98 7.09 20.20
N ALA A 283 13.11 6.58 20.77
CA ALA A 283 14.40 7.24 20.42
C ALA A 283 14.47 7.57 18.93
N PRO A 284 15.06 8.79 18.60
CA PRO A 284 15.19 9.22 17.20
C PRO A 284 15.82 8.12 16.32
N SER A 285 15.23 8.03 15.05
CA SER A 285 15.75 7.05 14.07
C SER A 285 17.25 7.27 13.80
N ARG A 286 18.00 6.04 13.62
CA ARG A 286 19.45 6.11 13.32
C ARG A 286 19.68 6.12 11.81
N LYS A 287 18.44 6.52 10.93
CA LYS A 287 18.55 6.47 9.45
C LYS A 287 18.86 7.88 8.91
N PRO A 288 19.58 7.91 7.76
CA PRO A 288 19.68 9.18 7.01
C PRO A 288 18.39 9.50 6.24
N LYS A 289 17.50 10.49 6.57
CA LYS A 289 16.16 10.86 6.06
C LYS A 289 16.24 11.24 4.57
N LEU A 290 15.69 10.26 3.60
CA LEU A 290 15.52 10.56 2.15
C LEU A 290 14.14 11.16 1.90
N LEU A 291 13.78 11.99 0.91
CA LEU A 291 12.55 12.74 0.57
C LEU A 291 11.48 11.79 0.04
N ILE A 292 11.85 10.48 -0.22
CA ILE A 292 10.82 9.57 -0.79
C ILE A 292 10.85 8.26 0.01
N GLU A 293 9.61 7.43 0.19
CA GLU A 293 9.45 6.16 0.92
C GLU A 293 9.56 4.96 -0.04
N SER A 294 9.85 3.79 0.45
CA SER A 294 10.10 2.58 -0.35
C SER A 294 8.90 2.24 -1.25
N SER A 295 7.64 2.78 -1.01
CA SER A 295 6.41 2.47 -1.79
C SER A 295 6.36 3.28 -3.09
N HIS A 296 7.14 4.22 -3.32
CA HIS A 296 7.14 5.07 -4.53
C HIS A 296 7.94 4.39 -5.65
N ILE A 297 8.78 3.33 -5.27
CA ILE A 297 9.77 2.75 -6.20
C ILE A 297 9.07 1.83 -7.19
N PRO A 298 8.14 1.08 -6.88
CA PRO A 298 7.44 0.25 -7.89
C PRO A 298 6.57 1.10 -8.81
N LEU A 299 6.04 2.12 -8.28
CA LEU A 299 5.25 3.06 -9.10
C LEU A 299 6.15 3.76 -10.14
N PHE A 300 7.36 4.16 -9.73
CA PHE A 300 8.25 4.81 -10.71
C PHE A 300 8.70 3.81 -11.76
N THR A 301 8.87 2.59 -11.31
CA THR A 301 9.35 1.53 -12.24
C THR A 301 8.26 1.19 -13.27
N SER A 302 6.97 1.24 -12.79
CA SER A 302 5.85 0.98 -13.73
C SER A 302 5.69 2.14 -14.72
N TRP A 303 6.04 3.24 -14.14
CA TRP A 303 5.91 4.41 -15.04
C TRP A 303 7.05 4.43 -16.05
N ILE A 304 8.22 3.94 -15.60
CA ILE A 304 9.37 3.96 -16.52
C ILE A 304 9.12 2.95 -17.65
N ASP A 305 8.38 1.87 -17.31
CA ASP A 305 8.14 0.86 -18.36
C ASP A 305 6.79 1.10 -19.05
N LYS A 306 6.13 2.26 -18.50
CA LYS A 306 4.83 2.68 -19.05
C LYS A 306 3.77 1.59 -18.87
N LYS A 307 3.95 0.97 -17.89
CA LYS A 307 2.94 -0.05 -17.50
C LYS A 307 2.02 0.50 -16.41
N ASP A 308 0.89 -0.26 -16.24
CA ASP A 308 -0.04 0.17 -15.18
C ASP A 308 0.68 0.29 -13.83
N SER A 309 0.36 1.49 -13.24
CA SER A 309 1.01 1.86 -11.97
C SER A 309 0.95 0.71 -10.96
N SER A 310 0.21 -0.42 -11.28
CA SER A 310 0.16 -1.60 -10.37
C SER A 310 0.96 -2.76 -10.98
N HIS A 311 1.61 -2.38 -12.14
CA HIS A 311 2.25 -3.47 -12.90
C HIS A 311 3.38 -4.09 -12.07
N TYR A 312 4.40 -3.24 -11.66
CA TYR A 312 5.49 -3.76 -10.82
C TYR A 312 5.20 -3.57 -9.33
N ASN A 313 5.54 -4.53 -8.57
CA ASN A 313 5.46 -4.41 -7.10
C ASN A 313 6.87 -4.48 -6.49
N LYS A 314 7.01 -4.21 -5.20
CA LYS A 314 8.34 -4.02 -4.56
C LYS A 314 9.23 -5.25 -4.80
N ARG A 315 8.72 -6.38 -5.27
CA ARG A 315 9.48 -7.66 -5.34
C ARG A 315 9.94 -7.95 -6.78
N GLU A 316 9.44 -7.19 -7.77
CA GLU A 316 9.75 -7.45 -9.20
C GLU A 316 10.19 -6.14 -9.88
N ILE A 317 11.28 -5.55 -9.24
CA ILE A 317 11.73 -4.28 -9.85
C ILE A 317 12.98 -4.59 -10.70
N PRO A 318 12.86 -4.33 -11.92
CA PRO A 318 13.93 -4.71 -12.86
C PRO A 318 15.09 -3.71 -12.84
N TYR A 319 14.94 -2.58 -11.98
CA TYR A 319 15.97 -1.51 -11.99
C TYR A 319 16.56 -1.38 -10.59
N LYS A 320 17.94 -1.09 -10.52
CA LYS A 320 18.59 -0.70 -9.24
C LYS A 320 18.71 0.82 -9.15
N TYR A 321 18.03 1.40 -8.02
CA TYR A 321 18.09 2.88 -7.89
C TYR A 321 19.26 3.26 -6.98
N LYS A 322 20.13 4.11 -7.44
CA LYS A 322 21.28 4.63 -6.65
C LYS A 322 21.15 6.15 -6.51
N LEU A 323 21.25 6.65 -5.16
CA LEU A 323 21.17 8.12 -4.96
C LEU A 323 22.46 8.79 -5.45
N LEU A 324 22.23 9.78 -6.44
CA LEU A 324 23.42 10.41 -7.08
C LEU A 324 23.65 11.80 -6.51
N TYR A 325 22.64 12.54 -6.18
CA TYR A 325 22.74 13.96 -5.79
C TYR A 325 21.61 14.29 -4.81
N ARG A 326 22.07 15.00 -3.63
CA ARG A 326 21.09 15.53 -2.65
C ARG A 326 21.45 16.99 -2.31
N SER A 327 20.34 17.77 -2.53
CA SER A 327 20.63 19.22 -2.45
C SER A 327 20.98 19.64 -1.01
N GLY A 328 20.51 18.85 0.17
CA GLY A 328 20.91 19.10 1.59
C GLY A 328 22.37 18.71 1.84
N ARG A 329 22.87 17.63 1.05
CA ARG A 329 24.25 17.13 1.23
C ARG A 329 25.21 17.82 0.27
N ASP A 330 24.77 18.13 -0.98
CA ASP A 330 25.74 18.43 -2.06
C ASP A 330 25.58 19.88 -2.52
N GLY A 331 24.49 20.66 -1.93
CA GLY A 331 24.34 22.09 -2.29
C GLY A 331 23.23 22.29 -3.33
N PHE A 332 22.50 23.55 -3.47
CA PHE A 332 21.30 23.80 -4.29
C PHE A 332 21.70 24.46 -5.60
N ASN A 333 23.00 24.54 -5.92
CA ASN A 333 23.35 25.27 -7.16
C ASN A 333 23.53 24.28 -8.32
N ALA A 334 23.30 24.75 -9.59
CA ALA A 334 23.29 23.94 -10.83
C ALA A 334 24.66 23.24 -11.02
N GLU A 335 25.73 23.95 -10.52
CA GLU A 335 27.06 23.33 -10.65
C GLU A 335 27.13 21.99 -9.90
N SER A 336 26.65 21.96 -8.66
CA SER A 336 26.63 20.73 -7.84
C SER A 336 25.76 19.63 -8.49
N PHE A 337 24.64 20.04 -9.06
CA PHE A 337 23.78 19.03 -9.75
C PHE A 337 24.50 18.43 -10.95
N HIS A 338 25.11 19.28 -11.73
CA HIS A 338 25.71 18.73 -12.97
C HIS A 338 26.99 17.96 -12.65
N ARG A 339 27.75 18.34 -11.54
CA ARG A 339 28.93 17.55 -11.12
C ARG A 339 28.54 16.11 -10.76
N ASN A 340 27.32 15.99 -10.21
CA ASN A 340 26.95 14.65 -9.66
C ASN A 340 26.06 13.89 -10.65
N CYS A 341 25.41 14.59 -11.65
CA CYS A 341 24.34 13.86 -12.37
C CYS A 341 24.68 13.82 -13.87
N ASP A 342 25.77 14.56 -14.33
CA ASP A 342 26.12 14.50 -15.75
C ASP A 342 26.82 13.16 -16.05
N ASN A 343 26.48 12.52 -17.21
CA ASN A 343 27.05 11.27 -17.76
C ASN A 343 26.66 10.05 -16.94
N LYS A 344 25.50 10.14 -16.14
CA LYS A 344 25.11 9.00 -15.28
C LYS A 344 23.93 8.26 -15.90
N GLY A 345 23.52 8.79 -17.14
CA GLY A 345 22.44 8.06 -17.85
C GLY A 345 21.06 8.39 -17.28
N ALA A 346 19.98 7.51 -17.35
CA ALA A 346 18.57 7.77 -16.98
C ALA A 346 18.46 8.11 -15.49
N THR A 347 17.66 9.15 -15.31
CA THR A 347 17.56 9.57 -13.88
C THR A 347 16.10 9.98 -13.57
N ILE A 348 15.74 9.75 -12.32
CA ILE A 348 14.48 10.31 -11.78
C ILE A 348 14.80 11.34 -10.70
N TRP A 349 14.23 12.46 -10.82
CA TRP A 349 14.47 13.44 -9.74
C TRP A 349 13.16 13.77 -9.02
N ILE A 350 13.36 14.12 -7.75
CA ILE A 350 12.16 14.39 -6.92
C ILE A 350 12.43 15.63 -6.08
N ALA A 351 11.38 16.48 -6.02
CA ALA A 351 11.51 17.71 -5.20
C ALA A 351 10.26 17.90 -4.32
N LYS A 352 10.58 18.35 -3.05
CA LYS A 352 9.43 18.70 -2.18
C LYS A 352 9.17 20.21 -2.21
N ILE A 353 7.89 20.45 -2.37
CA ILE A 353 7.55 21.89 -2.40
C ILE A 353 7.55 22.44 -0.97
N LEU A 354 8.31 23.57 -0.71
CA LEU A 354 8.46 24.15 0.63
C LEU A 354 7.11 24.59 1.20
N GLY A 355 6.69 24.10 2.45
CA GLY A 355 5.45 24.52 3.13
C GLY A 355 4.25 23.65 2.71
N SER A 356 4.61 22.48 1.78
CA SER A 356 3.49 21.60 1.36
C SER A 356 3.93 20.14 1.45
N LYS A 357 2.83 19.32 1.54
CA LYS A 357 3.09 17.85 1.54
C LYS A 357 3.21 17.33 0.10
N GLN A 358 3.35 18.15 -0.78
CA GLN A 358 3.32 17.82 -2.23
C GLN A 358 4.76 17.49 -2.69
N LEU A 359 4.76 16.38 -3.44
CA LEU A 359 6.03 16.00 -4.11
C LEU A 359 5.86 16.09 -5.63
N ILE A 360 7.00 16.58 -6.17
CA ILE A 360 6.95 16.59 -7.65
C ILE A 360 8.26 15.96 -8.16
N GLY A 361 8.05 15.46 -9.31
CA GLY A 361 9.26 14.79 -9.82
C GLY A 361 9.11 14.49 -11.31
N GLY A 362 10.16 14.05 -11.80
CA GLY A 362 10.14 13.75 -13.26
C GLY A 362 11.20 12.69 -13.60
N TYR A 363 10.91 12.01 -14.63
CA TYR A 363 11.85 10.97 -15.10
C TYR A 363 12.46 11.39 -16.44
N ASN A 364 13.89 11.36 -16.41
CA ASN A 364 14.63 11.66 -17.65
C ASN A 364 15.35 10.39 -18.13
N PRO A 365 14.87 9.85 -19.21
CA PRO A 365 15.45 8.57 -19.67
C PRO A 365 16.80 8.78 -20.36
N LEU A 366 17.31 9.96 -20.52
CA LEU A 366 18.61 10.26 -21.16
C LEU A 366 19.60 10.76 -20.11
N ASP A 367 20.79 11.40 -20.57
CA ASP A 367 21.76 12.02 -19.61
C ASP A 367 21.56 13.54 -19.56
N TRP A 368 22.20 14.14 -18.45
CA TRP A 368 21.97 15.60 -18.29
C TRP A 368 23.14 16.39 -18.87
N ASN A 369 24.21 15.76 -19.55
CA ASN A 369 25.37 16.52 -20.08
C ASN A 369 24.99 17.28 -21.36
N GLY A 370 25.58 18.43 -21.60
CA GLY A 370 25.33 19.22 -22.82
C GLY A 370 24.81 20.61 -22.47
N ASN A 371 24.43 21.35 -23.57
CA ASN A 371 23.90 22.71 -23.36
C ASN A 371 22.84 23.03 -24.41
N GLY A 372 21.41 22.56 -23.95
CA GLY A 372 20.24 22.79 -24.85
C GLY A 372 19.13 21.78 -24.54
N SER A 373 18.05 21.67 -25.44
CA SER A 373 16.88 20.78 -25.18
C SER A 373 17.11 19.42 -25.82
N LYS A 374 16.44 18.45 -25.09
CA LYS A 374 16.54 17.08 -25.62
C LYS A 374 15.15 16.50 -25.82
N THR A 375 15.03 15.65 -26.90
CA THR A 375 13.73 15.08 -27.30
C THR A 375 13.63 13.62 -26.81
N THR A 376 12.46 13.40 -26.14
CA THR A 376 12.23 12.00 -25.74
C THR A 376 10.72 11.78 -25.54
N PRO A 377 10.23 10.61 -25.82
CA PRO A 377 8.80 10.29 -25.67
C PRO A 377 8.52 9.54 -24.36
N ASP A 378 9.75 9.31 -23.78
CA ASP A 378 9.51 8.39 -22.65
C ASP A 378 9.65 9.12 -21.32
N SER A 379 9.67 10.49 -21.41
CA SER A 379 9.77 11.19 -20.11
C SER A 379 8.38 11.44 -19.53
N PHE A 380 8.31 11.62 -18.24
CA PHE A 380 7.00 11.97 -17.67
C PHE A 380 7.20 12.80 -16.39
N LEU A 381 5.95 13.47 -16.15
CA LEU A 381 5.92 14.18 -14.86
C LEU A 381 4.83 13.60 -13.95
N PHE A 382 5.33 13.76 -12.78
CA PHE A 382 4.24 13.27 -11.90
C PHE A 382 4.13 14.17 -10.68
N ASN A 383 3.07 14.05 -10.10
CA ASN A 383 2.79 14.86 -8.89
C ASN A 383 1.99 14.02 -7.88
N PHE A 384 2.45 14.22 -6.74
CA PHE A 384 1.63 13.68 -5.64
C PHE A 384 1.04 14.82 -4.81
N ILE A 385 -0.16 14.73 -4.76
CA ILE A 385 -0.81 15.82 -3.99
C ILE A 385 -0.47 15.65 -2.50
N ASP A 386 -0.09 14.49 -2.06
CA ASP A 386 0.35 14.19 -0.69
C ASP A 386 1.53 13.20 -0.74
N GLU A 387 2.79 13.66 0.02
CA GLU A 387 4.04 12.88 -0.10
C GLU A 387 3.85 11.49 0.51
N ASN A 388 2.77 11.21 1.33
CA ASN A 388 2.63 9.91 1.99
C ASN A 388 1.51 9.10 1.33
N ASN A 389 0.82 9.61 0.18
CA ASN A 389 -0.33 8.92 -0.42
C ASN A 389 -0.12 8.81 -1.94
N ILE A 390 0.25 7.59 -2.42
CA ILE A 390 0.70 7.37 -3.81
C ILE A 390 -0.52 7.34 -4.75
N SER A 391 -1.86 7.21 -4.16
CA SER A 391 -3.10 7.15 -4.99
C SER A 391 -3.46 8.53 -5.52
N THR A 392 -2.73 9.41 -4.90
CA THR A 392 -3.01 10.77 -5.38
C THR A 392 -2.08 11.13 -6.54
N ALA A 393 -1.42 10.05 -6.92
CA ALA A 393 -0.39 10.29 -7.94
C ALA A 393 -1.04 10.60 -9.29
N LYS A 394 -0.63 11.59 -9.71
CA LYS A 394 -1.06 11.94 -11.08
C LYS A 394 0.15 11.88 -12.01
N LEU A 395 -0.09 11.22 -12.98
CA LEU A 395 1.02 10.97 -13.93
C LEU A 395 0.64 11.52 -15.31
N GLY A 396 1.49 12.10 -15.70
CA GLY A 396 1.24 12.64 -17.06
C GLY A 396 2.43 12.35 -17.97
N TYR A 397 2.24 11.57 -18.84
CA TYR A 397 3.30 11.32 -19.83
C TYR A 397 3.31 12.44 -20.88
N VAL A 398 4.45 12.66 -21.26
CA VAL A 398 4.69 13.81 -22.16
C VAL A 398 3.77 13.70 -23.39
N LYS A 399 2.81 14.63 -23.62
CA LYS A 399 1.89 14.69 -24.80
C LYS A 399 2.59 15.31 -26.00
N ASP A 400 3.72 16.29 -25.73
CA ASP A 400 4.57 16.84 -26.82
C ASP A 400 6.03 16.41 -26.61
N LYS A 401 6.72 15.51 -27.55
CA LYS A 401 8.03 14.83 -27.29
C LYS A 401 9.20 15.76 -27.62
N ILE A 402 8.95 16.86 -28.47
CA ILE A 402 9.96 17.89 -28.79
C ILE A 402 10.05 18.88 -27.63
N ASN A 403 11.47 19.05 -27.12
CA ASN A 403 11.76 19.93 -25.96
C ASN A 403 11.20 19.35 -24.66
N ALA A 404 11.43 18.04 -24.52
CA ALA A 404 10.86 17.35 -23.33
C ALA A 404 11.78 17.52 -22.12
N ILE A 405 13.27 17.55 -22.50
CA ILE A 405 14.24 17.73 -21.39
C ILE A 405 15.15 18.92 -21.73
N PHE A 406 15.47 19.75 -20.70
CA PHE A 406 16.36 20.90 -20.92
C PHE A 406 17.61 20.74 -20.05
N CYS A 407 18.96 20.86 -20.72
CA CYS A 407 20.20 20.56 -19.97
C CYS A 407 21.12 21.78 -19.93
N TYR A 408 20.64 22.97 -19.74
CA TYR A 408 21.47 24.20 -19.68
C TYR A 408 22.32 24.21 -18.41
N LYS A 409 23.62 24.72 -18.49
CA LYS A 409 24.62 24.64 -17.40
C LYS A 409 24.18 25.45 -16.18
N ASP A 410 23.21 26.40 -16.52
CA ASP A 410 22.80 27.24 -15.36
C ASP A 410 21.47 26.75 -14.78
N GLN A 411 21.00 25.51 -15.16
CA GLN A 411 19.71 24.99 -14.66
C GLN A 411 19.93 23.63 -14.01
N GLY A 412 19.04 23.39 -12.95
CA GLY A 412 18.91 22.03 -12.38
C GLY A 412 17.92 21.16 -13.18
N PRO A 413 17.11 20.21 -12.70
CA PRO A 413 16.25 19.36 -13.52
C PRO A 413 15.07 20.14 -14.12
N SER A 414 15.01 20.10 -15.52
CA SER A 414 13.95 20.85 -16.22
C SER A 414 13.33 19.97 -17.31
N MET A 415 11.63 19.85 -17.22
CA MET A 415 10.92 18.99 -18.19
C MET A 415 9.60 19.66 -18.61
N GLY A 416 9.29 19.61 -19.98
CA GLY A 416 8.04 20.19 -20.54
C GLY A 416 7.86 21.65 -20.11
N ASN A 417 6.63 21.77 -19.42
CA ASN A 417 6.37 23.18 -19.05
C ASN A 417 6.80 23.44 -17.60
N LEU A 418 7.98 22.60 -17.09
CA LEU A 418 8.42 22.72 -15.68
C LEU A 418 9.94 22.96 -15.65
N HIS A 419 10.36 24.25 -15.17
CA HIS A 419 11.80 24.61 -15.21
C HIS A 419 12.30 24.94 -13.81
N CYS A 420 13.74 24.29 -13.50
CA CYS A 420 14.41 24.63 -12.21
C CYS A 420 15.65 25.49 -12.47
N PHE A 421 15.64 26.89 -12.08
CA PHE A 421 16.74 27.83 -12.39
C PHE A 421 17.71 27.91 -11.22
N ASP A 422 19.04 28.53 -11.40
CA ASP A 422 20.14 28.60 -10.42
C ASP A 422 19.70 29.34 -9.14
N SER A 423 19.18 28.52 -8.08
CA SER A 423 18.87 29.02 -6.71
C SER A 423 17.55 28.44 -6.23
N ASN A 424 17.05 27.14 -6.79
CA ASN A 424 15.86 26.50 -6.18
C ASN A 424 14.58 27.25 -6.54
N ASN A 425 14.47 27.98 -7.70
CA ASN A 425 13.24 28.62 -8.22
C ASN A 425 12.66 27.80 -9.37
N TRP A 426 11.18 27.21 -9.06
CA TRP A 426 10.55 26.35 -10.09
C TRP A 426 9.41 27.12 -10.77
N LYS A 427 9.23 26.98 -12.21
CA LYS A 427 8.15 27.67 -12.96
C LYS A 427 7.45 26.65 -13.88
N CYS A 428 5.78 26.65 -13.88
CA CYS A 428 5.02 25.73 -14.78
C CYS A 428 4.08 26.54 -15.67
N SER A 429 3.82 26.28 -17.05
CA SER A 429 3.01 27.11 -17.98
C SER A 429 1.78 26.31 -18.45
N ASP A 430 0.08 26.73 -18.88
CA ASP A 430 -1.21 26.12 -19.27
C ASP A 430 -1.07 25.41 -20.63
N GLY A 431 -1.57 23.85 -20.66
CA GLY A 431 -1.63 23.09 -21.93
C GLY A 431 -2.51 21.85 -21.76
N ASN A 432 -3.69 21.26 -22.73
CA ASN A 432 -4.70 20.17 -22.89
C ASN A 432 -4.02 18.85 -23.25
N ARG A 433 -3.03 18.58 -22.47
CA ARG A 433 -2.36 17.34 -22.91
C ARG A 433 -2.96 16.13 -22.18
N TYR A 434 -6.03 16.42 -21.22
CA TYR A 434 -6.69 15.11 -20.96
C TYR A 434 -8.14 15.34 -20.58
N PRO A 435 -12.02 12.68 -20.47
CA PRO A 435 -13.17 12.26 -19.69
C PRO A 435 -14.29 11.65 -20.56
N SER A 436 -19.25 11.09 -20.38
CA SER A 436 -20.55 10.73 -20.93
C SER A 436 -21.65 11.02 -19.93
N ILE A 437 -26.91 8.72 -19.85
CA ILE A 437 -28.36 8.93 -19.61
C ILE A 437 -29.06 7.56 -19.72
N GLU A 438 -33.58 6.71 -20.30
CA GLU A 438 -34.94 6.63 -20.88
C GLU A 438 -35.82 5.67 -20.07
N LEU A 439 -40.88 3.08 -21.16
CA LEU A 439 -42.33 2.89 -21.46
C LEU A 439 -42.80 1.52 -20.97
N GLY A 440 -47.41 -2.27 -22.53
CA GLY A 440 -48.22 -3.45 -22.97
C GLY A 440 -49.72 -3.23 -22.70
N TYR A 441 -55.78 -7.65 -23.18
CA TYR A 441 -56.13 -9.04 -23.59
C TYR A 441 -57.44 -9.47 -22.97
N ASP A 442 -60.10 -14.94 -24.13
CA ASP A 442 -60.93 -16.13 -24.47
C ASP A 442 -60.65 -17.29 -23.51
N VAL A 443 -60.83 -18.15 -22.43
CA VAL A 443 -60.61 -18.80 -21.14
C VAL A 443 -61.50 -18.13 -20.09
N ILE A 444 -62.60 -19.33 -19.46
CA ILE A 444 -63.35 -18.74 -18.33
C ILE A 444 -62.94 -19.47 -17.04
N ILE A 445 -62.42 -18.87 -16.24
CA ILE A 445 -61.71 -19.26 -15.03
C ILE A 445 -62.47 -18.74 -13.80
N TYR A 446 -62.94 -19.90 -12.98
CA TYR A 446 -63.51 -19.49 -11.67
C TYR A 446 -62.40 -19.37 -10.62
N SER A 447 -62.23 -18.19 -10.38
CA SER A 447 -61.05 -17.91 -9.52
C SER A 447 -61.50 -17.36 -8.17
N GLY A 448 -60.89 -17.98 -7.07
CA GLY A 448 -61.08 -17.37 -5.72
C GLY A 448 -61.84 -18.33 -4.80
N GLU A 449 -61.92 -18.11 -3.31
CA GLU A 449 -62.58 -18.99 -2.30
C GLU A 449 -63.82 -18.30 -1.72
N GLU A 450 -64.84 -19.07 -1.20
CA GLU A 450 -66.09 -18.44 -0.70
C GLU A 450 -65.79 -17.43 0.42
N PRO A 451 -66.49 -16.09 0.21
CA PRO A 451 -67.64 -15.73 -0.64
C PRO A 451 -67.19 -15.00 -1.92
N ASN A 452 -65.75 -14.84 -2.39
CA ASN A 452 -65.17 -13.96 -3.42
C ASN A 452 -64.76 -14.77 -4.66
N ILE A 453 -65.52 -15.59 -5.26
CA ILE A 453 -65.25 -16.37 -6.48
C ILE A 453 -65.80 -15.58 -7.68
N LYS A 454 -64.73 -15.27 -8.70
CA LYS A 454 -65.15 -14.48 -9.87
C LYS A 454 -64.91 -15.30 -11.14
N GLU A 455 -65.79 -15.11 -11.81
CA GLU A 455 -65.81 -15.86 -13.09
C GLU A 455 -65.10 -15.03 -14.18
N ILE A 456 -63.73 -15.26 -14.84
CA ILE A 456 -62.83 -14.56 -15.77
C ILE A 456 -62.82 -15.31 -17.10
N HIS A 457 -62.74 -14.18 -18.09
CA HIS A 457 -62.97 -14.75 -19.43
C HIS A 457 -61.68 -14.68 -20.26
N ALA A 458 -61.04 -15.49 -20.81
CA ALA A 458 -59.76 -15.62 -21.54
C ALA A 458 -59.94 -16.59 -22.72
N HIS A 459 -58.81 -16.42 -23.57
CA HIS A 459 -59.07 -17.22 -24.77
C HIS A 459 -58.35 -18.55 -24.66
N SER A 460 -58.97 -19.54 -24.49
CA SER A 460 -58.67 -20.95 -24.20
C SER A 460 -57.75 -21.53 -25.27
N ASN A 461 -57.88 -20.96 -26.61
CA ASN A 461 -56.91 -21.39 -27.64
C ASN A 461 -55.53 -20.79 -27.39
N ILE A 462 -55.57 -19.46 -26.93
CA ILE A 462 -54.35 -18.82 -26.42
C ILE A 462 -53.89 -19.51 -25.14
N LEU A 463 -54.77 -19.90 -24.39
CA LEU A 463 -54.38 -20.44 -23.07
C LEU A 463 -53.79 -21.84 -23.24
N CYS A 464 -54.34 -22.90 -24.10
CA CYS A 464 -53.90 -24.29 -24.31
C CYS A 464 -52.59 -24.31 -25.10
N VAL A 465 -52.60 -23.19 -26.09
CA VAL A 465 -51.32 -23.05 -26.82
C VAL A 465 -50.23 -22.52 -25.88
N ARG A 466 -50.58 -21.80 -24.80
CA ARG A 466 -49.61 -21.02 -23.99
C ARG A 466 -49.44 -21.67 -22.62
N SER A 467 -50.25 -22.88 -22.41
CA SER A 467 -50.02 -23.43 -21.06
C SER A 467 -50.25 -24.94 -21.08
N LYS A 468 -49.15 -25.65 -20.73
CA LYS A 468 -49.18 -27.13 -20.67
C LYS A 468 -50.21 -27.63 -19.64
N TYR A 469 -50.32 -26.83 -18.62
CA TYR A 469 -51.32 -27.15 -17.59
C TYR A 469 -52.73 -27.23 -18.19
N PHE A 470 -53.13 -26.12 -18.92
CA PHE A 470 -54.51 -26.06 -19.45
C PHE A 470 -54.67 -27.05 -20.61
N ARG A 471 -53.28 -27.33 -21.26
CA ARG A 471 -53.33 -28.38 -22.31
C ARG A 471 -53.66 -29.74 -21.69
N THR A 472 -52.96 -30.08 -20.61
CA THR A 472 -53.18 -31.33 -19.88
C THR A 472 -54.56 -31.35 -19.21
N ALA A 473 -54.82 -30.11 -18.64
CA ALA A 473 -56.10 -30.01 -17.91
C ALA A 473 -57.28 -30.14 -18.88
N PHE A 474 -57.17 -29.78 -20.13
CA PHE A 474 -58.34 -29.81 -21.03
C PHE A 474 -58.29 -31.04 -21.92
N SER A 475 -57.01 -31.86 -21.92
CA SER A 475 -56.80 -33.03 -22.79
C SER A 475 -57.11 -34.33 -22.03
N ASN A 476 -57.01 -34.46 -20.72
CA ASN A 476 -57.10 -35.71 -19.93
C ASN A 476 -58.40 -35.74 -19.14
N GLU A 477 -59.47 -35.06 -19.54
CA GLU A 477 -60.80 -34.83 -18.92
C GLU A 477 -60.67 -34.45 -17.45
N TRP A 478 -59.49 -33.80 -16.98
CA TRP A 478 -59.33 -33.25 -15.61
C TRP A 478 -60.26 -32.04 -15.40
N ALA A 479 -60.39 -31.05 -16.31
CA ALA A 479 -61.25 -29.85 -16.18
C ALA A 479 -62.66 -30.17 -16.68
N GLU A 480 -63.50 -29.79 -15.73
CA GLU A 480 -64.93 -30.06 -15.98
C GLU A 480 -65.44 -29.26 -17.20
N LYS A 481 -65.83 -29.75 -18.10
CA LYS A 481 -66.38 -29.09 -19.30
C LYS A 481 -67.92 -29.08 -19.23
N LYS A 482 -68.23 -27.70 -19.13
CA LYS A 482 -69.70 -27.54 -19.00
C LYS A 482 -70.19 -26.51 -20.03
N ASP A 483 -70.74 -26.63 -21.07
CA ASP A 483 -71.38 -25.85 -22.15
C ASP A 483 -70.33 -25.40 -23.16
N GLY A 484 -69.40 -25.84 -23.53
CA GLY A 484 -68.43 -25.65 -24.62
C GLY A 484 -67.24 -24.80 -24.16
N LYS A 485 -66.93 -24.07 -22.94
CA LYS A 485 -65.84 -23.32 -22.29
C LYS A 485 -65.26 -24.15 -21.12
N PHE A 486 -63.91 -24.24 -21.32
CA PHE A 486 -63.18 -24.92 -20.23
C PHE A 486 -63.43 -24.23 -18.89
N ILE A 487 -64.04 -25.29 -17.87
CA ILE A 487 -64.30 -24.67 -16.55
C ILE A 487 -63.22 -25.17 -15.58
N LEU A 488 -62.50 -24.11 -15.18
CA LEU A 488 -61.41 -24.40 -14.23
C LEU A 488 -61.64 -23.66 -12.91
N ARG A 489 -61.47 -24.64 -11.90
CA ARG A 489 -61.63 -23.92 -10.61
C ARG A 489 -60.26 -23.78 -9.94
N LYS A 490 -60.05 -22.61 -9.65
CA LYS A 490 -58.78 -22.31 -8.95
C LYS A 490 -59.06 -21.46 -7.70
N PRO A 491 -59.37 -22.31 -6.67
CA PRO A 491 -59.77 -21.57 -5.46
C PRO A 491 -58.57 -20.87 -4.80
N ASN A 492 -57.44 -21.40 -5.15
CA ASN A 492 -56.20 -20.82 -4.57
C ASN A 492 -55.72 -19.60 -5.37
N ILE A 493 -56.50 -19.28 -6.57
CA ILE A 493 -56.15 -18.06 -7.34
C ILE A 493 -57.36 -17.12 -7.37
N SER A 494 -57.04 -15.84 -6.94
CA SER A 494 -58.20 -14.93 -6.88
C SER A 494 -58.69 -14.55 -8.29
N PRO A 495 -60.04 -14.26 -8.44
CA PRO A 495 -60.61 -13.95 -9.76
C PRO A 495 -59.88 -12.79 -10.45
N HIS A 496 -59.48 -11.79 -9.77
CA HIS A 496 -58.68 -10.66 -10.30
C HIS A 496 -57.33 -11.15 -10.84
N LEU A 497 -56.66 -12.00 -10.20
CA LEU A 497 -55.34 -12.46 -10.67
C LEU A 497 -55.48 -13.44 -11.83
N PHE A 498 -56.33 -14.01 -11.73
CA PHE A 498 -56.63 -14.93 -12.85
C PHE A 498 -56.99 -14.14 -14.12
N ASN A 499 -57.81 -12.99 -14.15
CA ASN A 499 -58.14 -12.19 -15.35
C ASN A 499 -56.89 -11.57 -15.95
N ILE A 500 -55.83 -11.41 -15.03
CA ILE A 500 -54.51 -10.97 -15.51
C ILE A 500 -53.83 -12.13 -16.28
N ILE A 501 -53.96 -13.15 -15.73
CA ILE A 501 -53.31 -14.29 -16.40
C ILE A 501 -54.02 -14.57 -17.74
N LEU A 502 -55.14 -14.53 -17.68
CA LEU A 502 -55.99 -14.70 -18.88
C LEU A 502 -55.74 -13.62 -19.92
N ARG A 503 -55.43 -12.15 -19.73
CA ARG A 503 -54.96 -11.13 -20.69
C ARG A 503 -53.62 -11.47 -21.28
N PHE A 504 -52.88 -12.13 -20.51
CA PHE A 504 -51.58 -12.55 -21.07
C PHE A 504 -51.76 -13.73 -22.01
N ILE A 505 -52.35 -14.48 -21.57
CA ILE A 505 -52.67 -15.61 -22.47
C ILE A 505 -53.35 -15.09 -23.75
N TYR A 506 -54.15 -14.21 -23.76
CA TYR A 506 -55.03 -13.79 -24.86
C TYR A 506 -54.32 -12.74 -25.72
N CYS A 507 -53.45 -11.82 -25.48
CA CYS A 507 -52.84 -10.72 -26.27
C CYS A 507 -51.32 -10.81 -26.16
N GLY A 508 -50.77 -11.87 -25.36
CA GLY A 508 -49.34 -11.80 -24.95
C GLY A 508 -49.07 -10.68 -23.95
N ASN A 509 -50.43 -10.00 -23.67
CA ASN A 509 -50.28 -8.77 -22.88
C ASN A 509 -50.90 -8.97 -21.49
N ILE A 510 -50.00 -8.75 -20.45
CA ILE A 510 -50.39 -8.96 -19.03
C ILE A 510 -50.37 -7.59 -18.32
N GLU A 511 -51.95 -7.20 -17.85
CA GLU A 511 -52.10 -5.90 -17.18
C GLU A 511 -51.76 -6.05 -15.68
N LEU A 512 -50.47 -5.82 -15.29
CA LEU A 512 -49.94 -6.03 -13.92
C LEU A 512 -49.92 -4.71 -13.16
N LYS A 513 -50.26 -3.49 -13.60
CA LYS A 513 -50.04 -2.11 -13.09
C LYS A 513 -50.95 -1.85 -11.89
N ASN A 514 -52.15 -2.43 -11.87
CA ASN A 514 -53.05 -2.06 -10.75
C ASN A 514 -53.00 -3.10 -9.65
N LEU A 515 -51.99 -4.16 -9.89
CA LEU A 515 -51.89 -5.20 -8.86
C LEU A 515 -50.79 -4.86 -7.85
N GLN A 516 -51.04 -5.16 -6.40
CA GLN A 516 -49.99 -4.90 -5.39
C GLN A 516 -49.03 -6.09 -5.29
N GLY A 517 -47.80 -5.80 -4.99
CA GLY A 517 -46.67 -6.77 -4.93
C GLY A 517 -47.11 -8.16 -4.48
N PRO A 518 -47.76 -8.19 -3.45
CA PRO A 518 -48.16 -9.53 -2.99
C PRO A 518 -49.14 -10.20 -3.96
N ASP A 519 -50.09 -9.41 -4.58
CA ASP A 519 -51.04 -10.00 -5.54
C ASP A 519 -50.31 -10.49 -6.81
N VAL A 520 -49.16 -9.85 -7.25
CA VAL A 520 -48.36 -10.27 -8.43
C VAL A 520 -47.58 -11.55 -8.08
N LEU A 521 -46.99 -11.60 -6.80
CA LEU A 521 -46.31 -12.83 -6.35
C LEU A 521 -47.27 -14.02 -6.31
N LYS A 522 -48.47 -13.70 -5.79
CA LYS A 522 -49.50 -14.75 -5.82
C LYS A 522 -49.86 -15.12 -7.27
N LEU A 523 -49.90 -14.07 -8.31
CA LEU A 523 -50.15 -14.37 -9.72
C LEU A 523 -49.03 -15.25 -10.29
N LEU A 524 -47.70 -15.11 -9.82
CA LEU A 524 -46.54 -15.91 -10.25
C LEU A 524 -46.66 -17.36 -9.76
N ILE A 525 -47.08 -17.41 -8.52
CA ILE A 525 -47.29 -18.76 -7.97
C ILE A 525 -48.45 -19.45 -8.72
N SER A 526 -49.46 -18.65 -9.09
CA SER A 526 -50.62 -19.21 -9.81
C SER A 526 -50.24 -19.61 -11.25
N ALA A 527 -49.28 -18.80 -11.94
CA ALA A 527 -48.80 -19.12 -13.30
C ALA A 527 -47.96 -20.42 -13.28
N ASP A 528 -47.18 -20.59 -12.19
CA ASP A 528 -46.38 -21.84 -12.05
C ASP A 528 -47.31 -23.05 -11.87
N GLU A 529 -48.25 -22.74 -10.97
CA GLU A 529 -49.25 -23.82 -10.80
C GLU A 529 -49.91 -24.20 -12.12
N LEU A 530 -50.17 -23.24 -13.03
CA LEU A 530 -50.89 -23.56 -14.27
C LEU A 530 -49.89 -23.91 -15.39
N ASN A 531 -48.57 -24.09 -15.04
CA ASN A 531 -47.46 -24.50 -15.92
C ASN A 531 -47.33 -23.57 -17.14
N MET A 532 -47.30 -22.29 -16.90
CA MET A 532 -47.18 -21.31 -18.00
C MET A 532 -45.79 -20.68 -17.96
N GLN A 533 -44.85 -21.42 -18.67
CA GLN A 533 -43.43 -21.05 -18.50
C GLN A 533 -43.17 -19.66 -19.10
N SER A 534 -43.93 -19.39 -20.31
CA SER A 534 -43.74 -18.07 -20.95
C SER A 534 -44.34 -16.95 -20.11
N LEU A 535 -45.36 -17.12 -19.27
CA LEU A 535 -45.99 -16.11 -18.38
C LEU A 535 -45.20 -15.95 -17.09
N ILE A 536 -44.62 -17.14 -16.67
CA ILE A 536 -43.81 -17.08 -15.44
C ILE A 536 -42.61 -16.16 -15.69
N SER A 537 -41.99 -16.38 -16.92
CA SER A 537 -40.85 -15.51 -17.26
C SER A 537 -41.28 -14.06 -17.40
N HIS A 538 -42.60 -13.78 -17.93
CA HIS A 538 -43.10 -12.39 -18.12
C HIS A 538 -43.54 -11.77 -16.79
N ILE A 539 -44.18 -12.50 -15.87
CA ILE A 539 -44.64 -11.96 -14.56
C ILE A 539 -43.42 -11.67 -13.69
N GLN A 540 -42.35 -12.79 -13.81
CA GLN A 540 -41.11 -12.48 -13.06
C GLN A 540 -40.48 -11.18 -13.56
N GLU A 541 -40.48 -10.99 -14.99
CA GLU A 541 -39.97 -9.74 -15.60
C GLU A 541 -40.80 -8.53 -15.14
N PHE A 542 -42.15 -8.64 -14.99
CA PHE A 542 -43.01 -7.50 -14.57
C PHE A 542 -42.77 -7.17 -13.10
N LEU A 543 -42.72 -8.26 -12.12
CA LEU A 543 -42.46 -8.01 -10.68
C LEU A 543 -41.13 -7.27 -10.52
N ILE A 544 -40.17 -7.68 -11.52
CA ILE A 544 -38.84 -7.09 -11.38
C ILE A 544 -38.87 -5.65 -11.94
N GLU A 545 -39.50 -5.34 -13.03
CA GLU A 545 -39.46 -4.05 -13.75
C GLU A 545 -40.45 -3.05 -13.16
N HIS A 546 -41.55 -3.49 -12.43
CA HIS A 546 -42.62 -2.49 -12.15
C HIS A 546 -43.05 -2.56 -10.70
N GLN A 547 -42.84 -3.62 -10.07
CA GLN A 547 -43.17 -3.67 -8.62
C GLN A 547 -41.88 -3.74 -7.80
N ALA A 548 -40.89 -3.06 -8.25
CA ALA A 548 -39.57 -3.06 -7.59
C ALA A 548 -39.69 -2.61 -6.12
N GLU A 549 -40.83 -1.59 -5.98
CA GLU A 549 -40.99 -1.12 -4.59
C GLU A 549 -41.44 -2.27 -3.66
N PHE A 550 -42.30 -3.09 -4.04
CA PHE A 550 -42.76 -4.27 -3.26
C PHE A 550 -41.61 -5.26 -3.07
N LEU A 551 -41.02 -5.61 -4.31
CA LEU A 551 -39.89 -6.57 -4.24
C LEU A 551 -38.75 -6.02 -3.39
N ASN A 552 -38.70 -4.62 -3.35
CA ASN A 552 -37.62 -4.01 -2.54
C ASN A 552 -37.99 -4.01 -1.05
N ARG A 553 -39.34 -4.05 -0.85
CA ARG A 553 -39.75 -3.91 0.57
C ARG A 553 -39.66 -5.26 1.29
N ASN A 554 -39.63 -6.41 0.41
CA ASN A 554 -39.65 -7.71 1.12
C ASN A 554 -38.78 -8.72 0.37
N PRO A 555 -37.59 -8.49 0.05
CA PRO A 555 -36.73 -9.32 -0.82
C PRO A 555 -36.31 -10.63 -0.12
N ILE A 556 -36.36 -10.67 1.27
CA ILE A 556 -35.91 -11.86 2.02
C ILE A 556 -37.04 -12.89 2.05
N ASP A 557 -38.23 -12.43 2.32
CA ASP A 557 -39.39 -13.36 2.36
C ASP A 557 -39.69 -13.92 0.96
N ILE A 558 -39.44 -13.12 -0.04
CA ILE A 558 -39.69 -13.55 -1.44
C ILE A 558 -38.57 -14.50 -1.88
N LEU A 559 -37.34 -14.16 -1.45
CA LEU A 559 -36.20 -15.05 -1.76
C LEU A 559 -36.40 -16.43 -1.11
N GLU A 560 -36.89 -16.45 0.15
CA GLU A 560 -37.17 -17.75 0.82
C GLU A 560 -38.32 -18.48 0.14
N THR A 561 -39.33 -17.69 -0.37
CA THR A 561 -40.51 -18.30 -1.02
C THR A 561 -40.14 -18.88 -2.38
N VAL A 562 -39.18 -18.25 -3.09
CA VAL A 562 -38.85 -18.65 -4.48
C VAL A 562 -37.73 -19.69 -4.44
N TYR A 563 -36.94 -19.75 -3.25
CA TYR A 563 -35.82 -20.70 -3.14
C TYR A 563 -36.33 -22.13 -3.14
N GLN A 564 -37.58 -22.36 -2.88
CA GLN A 564 -38.14 -23.72 -2.79
C GLN A 564 -38.72 -24.15 -4.13
N ASN A 565 -38.66 -23.19 -5.22
CA ASN A 565 -39.30 -23.51 -6.52
C ASN A 565 -38.29 -23.29 -7.65
N GLU A 566 -37.84 -24.40 -8.38
CA GLU A 566 -36.73 -24.41 -9.36
C GLU A 566 -37.11 -23.64 -10.63
N MET A 567 -38.45 -23.14 -10.77
CA MET A 567 -38.88 -22.53 -12.05
C MET A 567 -38.90 -21.01 -11.95
N PHE A 568 -38.61 -20.34 -10.78
CA PHE A 568 -38.67 -18.87 -10.62
C PHE A 568 -37.24 -18.31 -10.62
N THR A 569 -36.49 -18.84 -11.65
CA THR A 569 -35.04 -18.51 -11.65
C THR A 569 -34.84 -17.01 -11.89
N ASP A 570 -35.81 -16.31 -12.73
CA ASP A 570 -35.65 -14.86 -13.01
C ASP A 570 -35.92 -14.02 -11.76
N LEU A 571 -36.93 -14.38 -11.01
CA LEU A 571 -37.29 -13.64 -9.78
C LEU A 571 -36.27 -13.93 -8.68
N TRP A 572 -35.97 -15.30 -8.76
CA TRP A 572 -34.90 -15.68 -7.83
C TRP A 572 -33.63 -14.87 -8.14
N ASN A 573 -33.21 -14.80 -9.40
CA ASN A 573 -32.02 -14.02 -9.81
C ASN A 573 -32.21 -12.53 -9.56
N PHE A 574 -33.43 -12.13 -9.73
CA PHE A 574 -33.72 -10.70 -9.49
C PHE A 574 -33.54 -10.36 -8.01
N CYS A 575 -34.18 -11.19 -7.16
CA CYS A 575 -34.11 -10.91 -5.71
C CYS A 575 -32.65 -10.97 -5.25
N LEU A 576 -32.01 -12.00 -5.82
CA LEU A 576 -30.58 -12.08 -5.45
C LEU A 576 -29.82 -10.85 -5.95
N GLU A 577 -30.13 -10.44 -7.19
CA GLU A 577 -29.49 -9.24 -7.75
C GLU A 577 -29.83 -7.99 -6.94
N LYS A 578 -31.09 -8.00 -6.49
CA LYS A 578 -31.50 -6.79 -5.72
C LYS A 578 -30.79 -6.77 -4.36
N ILE A 579 -30.79 -8.00 -3.80
CA ILE A 579 -30.11 -8.06 -2.49
C ILE A 579 -28.64 -7.69 -2.68
N CYS A 580 -28.10 -8.15 -3.81
CA CYS A 580 -26.68 -7.83 -4.03
C CYS A 580 -26.51 -6.35 -4.40
N GLU A 581 -27.49 -5.74 -5.06
CA GLU A 581 -27.44 -4.29 -5.39
C GLU A 581 -27.62 -3.44 -4.14
N THR A 582 -28.55 -3.94 -3.24
CA THR A 582 -28.80 -3.18 -2.00
C THR A 582 -28.76 -4.16 -0.82
N PRO A 583 -27.60 -4.63 -0.48
CA PRO A 583 -27.46 -5.70 0.52
C PRO A 583 -28.01 -5.29 1.89
N LYS A 584 -28.08 -4.04 2.20
CA LYS A 584 -28.50 -3.58 3.55
C LYS A 584 -29.96 -3.98 3.83
N ILE A 585 -30.70 -4.25 2.83
CA ILE A 585 -32.10 -4.69 3.05
C ILE A 585 -32.11 -6.05 3.76
N LEU A 586 -31.13 -6.84 3.41
CA LEU A 586 -31.06 -8.16 4.10
C LEU A 586 -30.24 -8.05 5.39
N PHE A 587 -29.07 -7.49 5.37
CA PHE A 587 -28.11 -7.57 6.48
C PHE A 587 -28.53 -6.63 7.63
N ASN A 588 -29.50 -5.66 7.45
CA ASN A 588 -29.99 -4.81 8.56
C ASN A 588 -31.32 -5.34 9.10
N SER A 589 -31.73 -6.43 8.50
CA SER A 589 -33.05 -6.94 8.92
C SER A 589 -32.87 -7.91 10.10
N ASP A 590 -33.90 -7.89 11.02
CA ASP A 590 -33.84 -8.84 12.16
C ASP A 590 -33.98 -10.28 11.68
N LYS A 591 -34.40 -10.38 10.47
CA LYS A 591 -34.64 -11.74 9.93
C LYS A 591 -33.33 -12.38 9.46
N PHE A 592 -32.29 -11.55 9.33
CA PHE A 592 -31.00 -12.07 8.85
C PHE A 592 -30.43 -13.09 9.83
N LEU A 593 -30.67 -12.82 11.13
CA LEU A 593 -30.04 -13.69 12.14
C LEU A 593 -30.65 -15.10 12.10
N ASN A 594 -31.79 -15.23 11.38
CA ASN A 594 -32.42 -16.57 11.31
C ASN A 594 -32.29 -17.13 9.89
N LEU A 595 -31.46 -16.49 9.04
CA LEU A 595 -31.34 -16.94 7.64
C LEU A 595 -30.68 -18.32 7.60
N LYS A 596 -31.25 -19.18 6.80
CA LYS A 596 -30.65 -20.53 6.68
C LYS A 596 -29.22 -20.47 6.15
N ALA A 597 -28.28 -21.36 6.67
CA ALA A 597 -26.83 -21.33 6.34
C ALA A 597 -26.62 -21.50 4.82
N SER A 598 -27.60 -22.30 4.11
CA SER A 598 -27.43 -22.53 2.65
C SER A 598 -27.67 -21.24 1.86
N LEU A 599 -28.64 -20.42 2.27
CA LEU A 599 -28.92 -19.16 1.54
C LEU A 599 -27.80 -18.13 1.79
N LEU A 600 -27.32 -18.12 3.11
CA LEU A 600 -26.20 -17.19 3.40
C LEU A 600 -24.96 -17.58 2.58
N GLU A 601 -24.74 -18.89 2.47
CA GLU A 601 -23.59 -19.36 1.68
C GLU A 601 -23.73 -18.95 0.21
N LEU A 602 -24.91 -19.06 -0.32
CA LEU A 602 -25.15 -18.66 -1.72
C LEU A 602 -24.87 -17.16 -1.92
N LEU A 603 -25.26 -16.35 -0.99
CA LEU A 603 -25.07 -14.89 -1.14
C LEU A 603 -23.58 -14.53 -1.05
N LEU A 604 -22.88 -15.27 -0.13
CA LEU A 604 -21.47 -14.90 0.08
C LEU A 604 -20.61 -15.39 -1.10
N LYS A 605 -21.21 -16.32 -2.03
CA LYS A 605 -20.47 -16.81 -3.22
C LYS A 605 -20.58 -15.83 -4.38
N ARG A 606 -21.49 -14.96 -4.23
CA ARG A 606 -21.75 -14.06 -5.38
C ARG A 606 -20.71 -12.93 -5.42
N ASP A 607 -20.28 -12.62 -6.70
CA ASP A 607 -19.26 -11.55 -6.87
C ASP A 607 -19.92 -10.17 -6.99
N ASP A 608 -21.27 -10.15 -7.23
CA ASP A 608 -21.96 -8.86 -7.44
C ASP A 608 -22.60 -8.36 -6.14
N LEU A 609 -22.31 -9.05 -4.95
CA LEU A 609 -22.84 -8.56 -3.66
C LEU A 609 -22.17 -7.24 -3.27
N ASP A 610 -22.96 -6.13 -3.31
CA ASP A 610 -22.44 -4.75 -3.12
C ASP A 610 -22.32 -4.43 -1.63
N LEU A 611 -21.58 -5.26 -0.91
CA LEU A 611 -21.25 -5.06 0.51
C LEU A 611 -19.74 -5.21 0.70
N SER A 612 -19.18 -4.21 1.54
CA SER A 612 -17.73 -4.36 1.77
C SER A 612 -17.41 -5.66 2.54
N GLU A 613 -16.24 -6.14 2.18
CA GLU A 613 -15.89 -7.44 2.78
C GLU A 613 -15.89 -7.36 4.31
N ILE A 614 -15.48 -6.23 4.84
CA ILE A 614 -15.49 -6.14 6.33
C ILE A 614 -16.93 -6.17 6.84
N GLU A 615 -17.83 -5.60 6.16
CA GLU A 615 -19.25 -5.64 6.60
C GLU A 615 -19.78 -7.08 6.51
N ILE A 616 -19.35 -7.79 5.48
CA ILE A 616 -19.79 -9.19 5.36
C ILE A 616 -19.26 -9.99 6.55
N TRP A 617 -17.98 -9.85 6.89
CA TRP A 617 -17.37 -10.54 8.03
C TRP A 617 -18.10 -10.20 9.34
N GLU A 618 -18.41 -9.02 9.62
CA GLU A 618 -19.06 -8.62 10.89
C GLU A 618 -20.49 -9.17 10.97
N ASN A 619 -21.17 -9.16 9.79
CA ASN A 619 -22.55 -9.71 9.80
C ASN A 619 -22.51 -11.24 9.96
N LEU A 620 -21.47 -11.81 9.38
CA LEU A 620 -21.33 -13.27 9.56
C LEU A 620 -21.10 -13.61 11.04
N LEU A 621 -20.28 -12.79 11.75
CA LEU A 621 -20.07 -13.02 13.19
C LEU A 621 -21.36 -12.84 13.99
N LYS A 622 -22.15 -11.81 13.53
CA LYS A 622 -23.44 -11.60 14.23
C LYS A 622 -24.37 -12.82 14.04
N TRP A 623 -24.34 -13.26 12.79
CA TRP A 623 -25.19 -14.44 12.47
C TRP A 623 -24.71 -15.66 13.27
N CYS A 624 -23.41 -15.87 13.39
CA CYS A 624 -22.86 -17.04 14.10
C CYS A 624 -23.18 -16.98 15.60
N PHE A 625 -23.00 -15.84 16.16
CA PHE A 625 -23.24 -15.71 17.62
C PHE A 625 -24.73 -15.86 17.95
N ALA A 626 -25.54 -15.42 17.05
CA ALA A 626 -27.00 -15.59 17.29
C ALA A 626 -27.39 -17.06 17.17
N GLN A 627 -26.68 -17.77 16.25
CA GLN A 627 -27.05 -19.19 16.04
C GLN A 627 -26.54 -20.07 17.20
N GLN A 628 -25.41 -19.61 17.76
CA GLN A 628 -24.80 -20.48 18.80
C GLN A 628 -25.11 -19.96 20.20
N ASN A 629 -25.89 -18.88 20.30
CA ASN A 629 -26.22 -18.26 21.59
C ASN A 629 -24.97 -17.94 22.41
N ILE A 630 -23.91 -17.29 21.71
CA ILE A 630 -22.63 -16.93 22.37
C ILE A 630 -22.50 -15.40 22.40
N ILE A 631 -21.94 -14.91 23.55
CA ILE A 631 -21.73 -13.45 23.68
C ILE A 631 -20.47 -13.04 22.91
N ASN A 632 -20.58 -11.87 22.21
CA ASN A 632 -19.47 -11.37 21.35
C ASN A 632 -18.38 -10.69 22.19
N ASP A 633 -17.59 -11.57 22.90
CA ASP A 633 -16.43 -11.08 23.66
C ASP A 633 -15.35 -12.17 23.67
N PRO A 634 -14.38 -12.00 22.72
CA PRO A 634 -13.35 -13.05 22.54
C PRO A 634 -12.53 -13.26 23.81
N THR A 635 -12.37 -12.28 24.73
CA THR A 635 -11.56 -12.43 25.97
C THR A 635 -12.27 -13.31 26.99
N LYS A 636 -13.55 -13.61 26.81
CA LYS A 636 -14.32 -14.37 27.83
C LYS A 636 -14.64 -15.77 27.28
N TRP A 637 -14.16 -16.11 26.11
CA TRP A 637 -14.56 -17.39 25.48
C TRP A 637 -13.80 -18.54 26.16
N GLU A 638 -14.54 -19.62 26.41
CA GLU A 638 -13.88 -20.87 26.86
C GLU A 638 -13.56 -21.77 25.66
N LYS A 639 -12.75 -22.77 25.87
CA LYS A 639 -12.31 -23.65 24.75
C LYS A 639 -13.52 -24.25 24.01
N GLU A 640 -14.57 -24.63 24.76
CA GLU A 640 -15.79 -25.18 24.12
C GLU A 640 -16.48 -24.14 23.23
N ASP A 641 -16.52 -22.85 23.68
CA ASP A 641 -17.10 -21.77 22.85
C ASP A 641 -16.31 -21.59 21.55
N ILE A 642 -15.03 -21.74 21.62
CA ILE A 642 -14.18 -21.52 20.42
C ILE A 642 -14.46 -22.64 19.40
N THR A 643 -14.63 -23.88 19.96
CA THR A 643 -14.86 -25.01 19.05
C THR A 643 -16.22 -24.88 18.34
N LYS A 644 -17.25 -24.40 19.04
CA LYS A 644 -18.59 -24.20 18.43
C LYS A 644 -18.55 -23.12 17.35
N ILE A 645 -17.77 -22.06 17.63
CA ILE A 645 -17.71 -20.94 16.66
C ILE A 645 -16.92 -21.40 15.42
N GLU A 646 -15.88 -22.18 15.70
CA GLU A 646 -15.07 -22.64 14.55
C GLU A 646 -15.89 -23.55 13.64
N ARG A 647 -16.63 -24.44 14.27
CA ARG A 647 -17.45 -25.37 13.46
C ARG A 647 -18.52 -24.62 12.66
N SER A 648 -19.13 -23.59 13.23
CA SER A 648 -20.21 -22.82 12.57
C SER A 648 -19.65 -21.97 11.42
N LEU A 649 -18.40 -21.49 11.54
CA LEU A 649 -17.89 -20.52 10.54
C LEU A 649 -17.07 -21.25 9.49
N HIS A 650 -16.82 -22.53 9.77
CA HIS A 650 -15.82 -23.26 8.95
C HIS A 650 -16.22 -23.23 7.47
N ARG A 651 -17.55 -23.42 7.16
CA ARG A 651 -17.97 -23.49 5.74
C ARG A 651 -18.02 -22.09 5.12
N PHE A 652 -17.93 -20.99 5.92
CA PHE A 652 -18.10 -19.63 5.34
C PHE A 652 -16.73 -18.94 5.20
N ILE A 653 -15.71 -19.45 5.98
CA ILE A 653 -14.42 -18.75 6.04
C ILE A 653 -13.81 -18.68 4.64
N PRO A 654 -13.93 -19.71 3.84
CA PRO A 654 -13.33 -19.65 2.49
C PRO A 654 -14.11 -18.69 1.57
N LEU A 655 -15.33 -18.34 2.01
CA LEU A 655 -16.15 -17.47 1.13
C LEU A 655 -15.88 -16.00 1.43
N ILE A 656 -15.10 -15.75 2.47
CA ILE A 656 -14.78 -14.35 2.79
C ILE A 656 -13.48 -13.99 2.07
N ARG A 657 -13.58 -12.83 1.28
CA ARG A 657 -12.37 -12.37 0.56
C ARG A 657 -11.51 -11.49 1.48
N PHE A 658 -10.78 -12.17 2.50
CA PHE A 658 -10.07 -11.46 3.58
C PHE A 658 -9.02 -10.50 2.99
N TYR A 659 -8.59 -10.85 1.75
CA TYR A 659 -7.53 -9.99 1.17
C TYR A 659 -8.10 -8.67 0.65
N ASP A 660 -9.47 -8.60 0.65
CA ASP A 660 -10.12 -7.34 0.21
C ASP A 660 -10.49 -6.47 1.40
N ILE A 661 -10.10 -6.88 2.61
CA ILE A 661 -10.40 -6.08 3.82
C ILE A 661 -9.23 -5.10 4.05
N LYS A 662 -9.67 -3.85 4.27
CA LYS A 662 -8.64 -2.82 4.50
C LYS A 662 -7.79 -3.15 5.74
N PRO A 663 -6.57 -2.75 5.71
CA PRO A 663 -5.62 -3.09 6.78
C PRO A 663 -6.15 -2.70 8.17
N ALA A 664 -6.65 -1.47 8.32
CA ALA A 664 -7.14 -1.07 9.66
C ALA A 664 -8.30 -1.97 10.11
N ASP A 665 -9.14 -2.21 9.19
CA ASP A 665 -10.27 -3.10 9.55
C ASP A 665 -9.79 -4.53 9.85
N PHE A 666 -8.84 -4.95 9.13
CA PHE A 666 -8.32 -6.29 9.43
C PHE A 666 -7.79 -6.36 10.86
N PHE A 667 -6.94 -5.40 11.24
CA PHE A 667 -6.30 -5.44 12.56
C PHE A 667 -7.33 -5.31 13.69
N TYR A 668 -8.31 -4.39 13.57
CA TYR A 668 -9.19 -4.10 14.73
C TYR A 668 -10.42 -5.00 14.70
N LYS A 669 -10.74 -5.52 13.51
CA LYS A 669 -12.08 -6.18 13.47
C LYS A 669 -11.92 -7.65 13.08
N VAL A 670 -10.81 -8.03 12.53
CA VAL A 670 -10.67 -9.45 12.12
C VAL A 670 -9.63 -10.12 13.02
N TYR A 671 -8.46 -9.49 13.19
CA TYR A 671 -7.35 -10.10 13.92
C TYR A 671 -7.71 -10.40 15.38
N ASN A 672 -8.69 -9.71 15.95
CA ASN A 672 -9.13 -9.98 17.34
C ASN A 672 -9.75 -11.38 17.47
N TYR A 673 -10.07 -11.92 16.35
CA TYR A 673 -10.72 -13.23 16.40
C TYR A 673 -9.76 -14.29 15.82
N LYS A 674 -8.41 -14.10 15.91
CA LYS A 674 -7.38 -14.94 15.26
C LYS A 674 -7.45 -16.37 15.82
N ASP A 675 -8.04 -16.53 17.06
CA ASP A 675 -8.04 -17.87 17.69
C ASP A 675 -9.10 -18.77 17.04
N ILE A 676 -10.08 -18.18 16.31
CA ILE A 676 -11.16 -19.03 15.73
C ILE A 676 -10.91 -19.17 14.23
N LEU A 677 -9.80 -18.51 13.71
CA LEU A 677 -9.45 -18.65 12.29
C LEU A 677 -8.30 -19.65 12.14
N PRO A 678 -8.21 -20.32 10.98
CA PRO A 678 -7.08 -21.23 10.76
C PRO A 678 -5.72 -20.52 10.87
N LYS A 679 -4.76 -21.21 11.56
CA LYS A 679 -3.46 -20.56 11.86
C LYS A 679 -2.72 -20.20 10.57
N ASP A 680 -2.84 -21.09 9.56
CA ASP A 680 -2.15 -20.78 8.29
C ASP A 680 -2.77 -19.55 7.60
N LEU A 681 -4.11 -19.44 7.79
CA LEU A 681 -4.80 -18.27 7.19
C LEU A 681 -4.35 -16.96 7.85
N ILE A 682 -4.29 -16.94 9.15
CA ILE A 682 -3.91 -15.69 9.86
C ILE A 682 -2.46 -15.32 9.50
N HIS A 683 -1.61 -16.41 9.53
CA HIS A 683 -0.22 -16.12 9.15
C HIS A 683 -0.14 -15.52 7.74
N ASP A 684 -0.86 -16.06 6.78
CA ASP A 684 -0.86 -15.54 5.39
C ASP A 684 -1.42 -14.12 5.32
N LEU A 685 -2.47 -13.89 6.13
CA LEU A 685 -3.08 -12.53 6.10
C LEU A 685 -2.16 -11.50 6.75
N LEU A 686 -1.49 -11.96 7.81
CA LEU A 686 -0.55 -11.00 8.44
C LEU A 686 0.59 -10.67 7.47
N GLU A 687 1.10 -11.70 6.88
CA GLU A 687 2.19 -11.47 5.91
C GLU A 687 1.71 -10.56 4.77
N PHE A 688 0.47 -10.81 4.28
CA PHE A 688 -0.11 -10.01 3.18
C PHE A 688 -0.25 -8.55 3.57
N HIS A 689 -0.69 -8.29 4.84
CA HIS A 689 -0.97 -6.88 5.20
C HIS A 689 0.30 -6.18 5.68
N ILE A 690 1.34 -6.91 6.10
CA ILE A 690 2.55 -6.28 6.66
C ILE A 690 3.58 -6.10 5.55
N VAL A 691 3.74 -7.13 4.67
CA VAL A 691 4.79 -7.07 3.64
C VAL A 691 4.21 -6.40 2.38
N PRO A 692 4.88 -5.29 2.02
CA PRO A 692 4.34 -4.53 0.88
C PRO A 692 4.41 -5.33 -0.42
N ASP A 693 3.27 -5.32 -1.24
CA ASP A 693 3.25 -5.78 -2.65
C ASP A 693 3.20 -7.31 -2.71
N LEU A 694 2.78 -8.00 -1.56
CA LEU A 694 2.63 -9.47 -1.59
C LEU A 694 1.28 -9.86 -2.20
N LYS A 695 1.42 -10.83 -3.09
CA LYS A 695 0.16 -11.33 -3.68
C LYS A 695 -0.43 -12.44 -2.78
N PRO A 696 -1.66 -12.59 -2.83
CA PRO A 696 -2.30 -13.63 -2.01
C PRO A 696 -1.82 -15.04 -2.39
N LYS A 697 -1.49 -15.88 -1.45
CA LYS A 697 -0.90 -17.22 -1.64
C LYS A 697 -1.97 -18.24 -2.06
N THR A 698 -3.28 -17.84 -1.93
CA THR A 698 -4.35 -18.78 -2.33
C THR A 698 -5.20 -18.15 -3.44
N ASN A 699 -5.64 -19.00 -4.43
CA ASN A 699 -6.59 -18.54 -5.46
C ASN A 699 -7.75 -17.75 -4.83
N VAL A 700 -7.58 -16.36 -4.90
CA VAL A 700 -8.55 -15.45 -4.24
C VAL A 700 -9.72 -15.23 -5.21
N ALA A 701 -10.92 -15.61 -4.75
CA ALA A 701 -12.15 -15.24 -5.50
C ALA A 701 -12.11 -13.76 -5.93
N PRO A 702 -12.62 -13.47 -7.25
CA PRO A 702 -12.64 -12.09 -7.77
C PRO A 702 -13.32 -11.12 -6.80
N LEU A 703 -12.86 -9.83 -6.88
CA LEU A 703 -13.47 -8.77 -6.04
C LEU A 703 -14.98 -8.68 -6.29
N ARG A 704 -15.70 -8.48 -5.12
CA ARG A 704 -17.15 -8.30 -5.33
C ARG A 704 -17.44 -6.90 -5.90
N GLN A 705 -18.09 -6.92 -7.27
CA GLN A 705 -18.40 -5.63 -7.91
C GLN A 705 -19.88 -5.60 -8.32
N PRO A 706 -20.58 -4.32 -8.30
CA PRO A 706 -21.99 -4.26 -8.71
C PRO A 706 -22.15 -4.44 -10.23
N LYS A 707 -23.26 -5.06 -10.79
CA LYS A 707 -23.59 -5.31 -12.21
C LYS A 707 -23.92 -3.99 -12.93
N PHE A 708 -23.10 -3.58 -14.20
CA PHE A 708 -23.30 -2.34 -14.97
C PHE A 708 -23.74 -2.67 -16.39
N ASP A 709 -24.94 -1.89 -17.20
CA ASP A 709 -25.75 -2.15 -18.42
C ASP A 709 -25.04 -1.61 -19.66
N SER A 710 -23.71 -1.19 -19.76
CA SER A 710 -23.01 -0.72 -20.97
C SER A 710 -22.11 -1.84 -21.50
N ILE A 711 -22.20 -2.05 -22.97
CA ILE A 711 -21.30 -3.09 -23.59
C ILE A 711 -20.02 -2.42 -24.08
N LEU A 712 -20.03 -0.90 -24.20
CA LEU A 712 -18.84 -0.26 -24.79
C LEU A 712 -18.06 0.50 -23.71
N THR A 713 -18.72 0.72 -22.50
CA THR A 713 -18.04 1.56 -21.49
C THR A 713 -18.12 0.87 -20.13
N GLU A 714 -17.09 0.97 -19.23
CA GLU A 714 -16.99 0.48 -17.84
C GLU A 714 -17.24 1.61 -16.83
N PRO A 715 -17.63 1.24 -15.60
CA PRO A 715 -17.99 2.23 -14.59
C PRO A 715 -16.90 3.32 -14.44
N ASN A 716 -15.69 3.08 -14.96
CA ASN A 716 -14.61 4.07 -14.75
C ASN A 716 -14.63 5.15 -15.83
N HIS A 717 -15.46 5.09 -16.94
CA HIS A 717 -15.57 6.11 -18.01
C HIS A 717 -16.44 7.28 -17.58
N PHE A 718 -17.33 7.20 -16.56
CA PHE A 718 -18.39 8.19 -16.26
C PHE A 718 -17.84 9.32 -15.38
N PRO A 719 -16.99 9.02 -14.47
CA PRO A 719 -16.39 10.16 -13.77
C PRO A 719 -15.59 11.06 -14.71
N LEU A 720 -15.05 10.42 -15.75
CA LEU A 720 -14.31 11.18 -16.79
C LEU A 720 -15.27 12.04 -17.63
N PHE A 721 -16.31 11.54 -18.09
CA PHE A 721 -17.30 12.33 -18.87
C PHE A 721 -17.84 13.48 -18.02
N ALA A 722 -18.14 13.24 -16.67
CA ALA A 722 -18.71 14.29 -15.80
C ALA A 722 -17.71 15.45 -15.62
N SER A 723 -16.45 15.03 -15.65
CA SER A 723 -15.42 16.09 -15.51
C SER A 723 -15.32 16.94 -16.77
N TRP A 724 -15.53 16.31 -18.00
CA TRP A 724 -15.44 17.06 -19.27
C TRP A 724 -16.65 17.97 -19.44
N ILE A 725 -17.69 17.57 -18.99
CA ILE A 725 -18.92 18.38 -19.11
C ILE A 725 -18.78 19.65 -18.27
N ASP A 726 -18.16 19.55 -17.00
CA ASP A 726 -18.02 20.75 -16.15
C ASP A 726 -16.73 21.50 -16.47
N LYS A 727 -16.10 20.89 -17.67
CA LYS A 727 -14.84 21.50 -18.14
C LYS A 727 -13.78 21.49 -17.04
N LYS A 728 -13.95 20.35 -16.24
CA LYS A 728 -12.95 20.15 -15.17
C LYS A 728 -11.94 19.07 -15.61
N ASP A 729 -11.08 18.96 -14.91
CA ASP A 729 -10.07 17.91 -15.23
C ASP A 729 -10.69 16.51 -15.16
N SER A 730 -10.18 15.61 -16.19
CA SER A 730 -10.74 14.25 -16.39
C SER A 730 -10.67 13.43 -15.09
N SER A 731 -9.86 13.92 -13.87
CA SER A 731 -9.79 13.18 -12.60
C SER A 731 -10.59 13.89 -11.50
N TYR A 732 -11.30 15.12 -11.99
CA TYR A 732 -12.00 15.93 -10.97
C TYR A 732 -13.04 15.11 -10.22
N TYR A 733 -13.81 14.31 -10.74
CA TYR A 733 -14.83 13.49 -10.06
C TYR A 733 -14.36 12.03 -10.01
N ASN A 734 -14.58 11.23 -8.65
CA ASN A 734 -14.42 9.76 -8.55
C ASN A 734 -15.78 9.07 -8.51
N LYS A 735 -15.72 7.68 -8.55
CA LYS A 735 -16.98 6.93 -8.74
C LYS A 735 -18.00 7.27 -7.67
N GLU A 736 -17.56 7.80 -6.50
CA GLU A 736 -18.50 8.03 -5.36
C GLU A 736 -19.00 9.48 -5.36
N GLU A 737 -18.44 10.38 -6.34
CA GLU A 737 -18.77 11.82 -6.22
C GLU A 737 -19.21 12.36 -7.59
N ILE A 738 -19.89 11.62 -8.48
CA ILE A 738 -20.32 12.08 -9.82
C ILE A 738 -21.63 12.87 -9.68
N PRO A 739 -21.66 14.18 -10.22
CA PRO A 739 -22.84 15.05 -10.01
C PRO A 739 -23.95 14.76 -11.04
N TYR A 740 -23.58 13.82 -12.07
CA TYR A 740 -24.58 13.56 -13.14
C TYR A 740 -24.97 12.08 -13.13
N GLU A 741 -26.26 11.85 -13.45
CA GLU A 741 -26.71 10.47 -13.80
C GLU A 741 -26.69 10.28 -15.32
N PHE A 742 -25.91 9.09 -15.82
CA PHE A 742 -25.87 8.81 -17.27
C PHE A 742 -26.86 7.68 -17.61
N LYS A 743 -27.97 8.10 -18.21
CA LYS A 743 -29.03 7.15 -18.60
C LYS A 743 -28.91 6.76 -20.07
N LEU A 744 -28.67 5.38 -20.39
CA LEU A 744 -28.52 4.92 -21.80
C LEU A 744 -29.83 5.14 -22.57
N LEU A 745 -29.76 5.94 -23.89
CA LEU A 745 -30.97 6.28 -24.68
C LEU A 745 -31.03 5.43 -25.93
N TYR A 746 -29.87 5.13 -26.49
CA TYR A 746 -29.82 4.52 -27.83
C TYR A 746 -28.60 3.60 -27.91
N HIS A 747 -28.85 2.24 -28.44
CA HIS A 747 -27.78 1.27 -28.71
C HIS A 747 -27.99 0.65 -30.10
N SER A 748 -26.93 0.85 -30.93
CA SER A 748 -27.09 0.57 -32.38
C SER A 748 -27.23 -0.94 -32.61
N GLY A 749 -26.80 -1.89 -31.62
CA GLY A 749 -27.05 -3.36 -31.73
C GLY A 749 -28.54 -3.69 -31.68
N GLN A 750 -29.29 -2.88 -30.99
CA GLN A 750 -30.74 -3.15 -30.81
C GLN A 750 -31.56 -2.24 -31.72
N ASP A 751 -31.05 -1.03 -32.04
CA ASP A 751 -31.94 0.01 -32.60
C ASP A 751 -31.51 0.32 -34.04
N GLY A 752 -30.50 -0.32 -34.57
CA GLY A 752 -30.07 -0.15 -35.98
C GLY A 752 -29.31 1.17 -36.20
N PHE A 753 -28.72 1.51 -37.48
CA PHE A 753 -27.82 2.67 -37.73
C PHE A 753 -28.57 3.77 -38.48
N ASN A 754 -29.99 3.66 -38.71
CA ASN A 754 -30.66 4.68 -39.55
C ASN A 754 -31.00 5.94 -38.71
N ALA A 755 -30.94 7.15 -39.33
CA ALA A 755 -31.12 8.48 -38.72
C ALA A 755 -32.51 8.61 -38.08
N ALA A 756 -33.52 7.84 -38.66
CA ALA A 756 -34.88 7.91 -38.08
C ALA A 756 -34.90 7.36 -36.65
N SER A 757 -34.18 6.24 -36.38
CA SER A 757 -34.15 5.63 -35.03
C SER A 757 -33.39 6.54 -34.05
N PHE A 758 -32.33 7.16 -34.56
CA PHE A 758 -31.60 8.12 -33.71
C PHE A 758 -32.51 9.28 -33.27
N HIS A 759 -33.24 9.92 -34.25
CA HIS A 759 -34.02 11.13 -33.89
C HIS A 759 -35.25 10.75 -33.08
N ARG A 760 -35.75 9.46 -33.29
CA ARG A 760 -36.89 9.00 -32.45
C ARG A 760 -36.47 8.89 -30.98
N ASN A 761 -35.15 8.46 -30.72
CA ASN A 761 -34.74 8.18 -29.33
C ASN A 761 -34.04 9.39 -28.70
N CYS A 762 -33.58 10.41 -29.54
CA CYS A 762 -32.65 11.39 -28.92
C CYS A 762 -33.23 12.79 -29.06
N ASP A 763 -34.32 13.13 -30.00
CA ASP A 763 -34.88 14.50 -30.07
C ASP A 763 -35.62 14.87 -28.77
N ASN A 764 -35.46 16.05 -28.18
CA ASN A 764 -36.14 16.66 -26.99
C ASN A 764 -35.65 16.03 -25.69
N LYS A 765 -34.40 15.37 -25.63
CA LYS A 765 -33.90 14.70 -24.39
C LYS A 765 -32.81 15.55 -23.74
N GLY A 766 -32.59 16.76 -24.37
CA GLY A 766 -31.63 17.69 -23.74
C GLY A 766 -30.18 17.22 -23.96
N ALA A 767 -29.21 17.43 -22.94
CA ALA A 767 -27.76 17.19 -23.14
C ALA A 767 -27.49 15.67 -23.29
N THR A 768 -26.67 15.34 -24.35
CA THR A 768 -26.36 13.91 -24.56
C THR A 768 -24.86 13.73 -24.79
N ILE A 769 -24.40 12.47 -24.37
CA ILE A 769 -23.05 12.06 -24.79
C ILE A 769 -23.15 10.76 -25.59
N TRP A 770 -22.57 10.67 -26.82
CA TRP A 770 -22.65 9.43 -27.62
C TRP A 770 -21.25 8.84 -27.78
N ILE A 771 -21.24 7.38 -27.86
CA ILE A 771 -19.97 6.66 -27.97
C ILE A 771 -20.11 5.59 -29.06
N ALA A 772 -19.04 5.50 -29.95
CA ALA A 772 -19.11 4.52 -31.05
C ALA A 772 -17.78 3.77 -31.15
N LYS A 773 -17.96 2.34 -31.42
CA LYS A 773 -16.75 1.52 -31.63
C LYS A 773 -16.48 1.36 -33.13
N ILE A 774 -15.19 1.54 -33.45
CA ILE A 774 -14.83 1.41 -34.87
C ILE A 774 -14.60 -0.07 -35.19
N LEU A 775 -15.16 -0.54 -36.36
CA LEU A 775 -15.14 -1.96 -36.73
C LEU A 775 -13.71 -2.41 -37.04
N GLY A 776 -13.27 -3.59 -36.28
CA GLY A 776 -11.95 -4.18 -36.60
C GLY A 776 -10.81 -3.46 -35.85
N SER A 777 -11.37 -2.43 -34.79
CA SER A 777 -10.33 -1.72 -34.02
C SER A 777 -10.75 -1.67 -32.54
N LYS A 778 -9.68 -1.45 -31.72
CA LYS A 778 -9.97 -1.31 -30.27
C LYS A 778 -10.35 0.14 -29.93
N GLN A 779 -10.52 0.93 -30.94
CA GLN A 779 -10.77 2.38 -30.80
C GLN A 779 -12.26 2.67 -30.59
N LEU A 780 -12.52 3.65 -29.56
CA LEU A 780 -13.87 4.24 -29.33
C LEU A 780 -13.85 5.74 -29.65
N ILE A 781 -14.98 6.19 -30.28
CA ILE A 781 -15.11 7.65 -30.48
C ILE A 781 -16.47 8.11 -29.95
N GLY A 782 -16.51 9.47 -29.65
CA GLY A 782 -17.78 9.93 -29.05
C GLY A 782 -17.84 11.45 -29.03
N GLY A 783 -19.02 12.03 -28.62
CA GLY A 783 -19.18 13.51 -28.56
C GLY A 783 -20.28 13.89 -27.57
N TYR A 784 -20.00 15.16 -26.98
CA TYR A 784 -21.04 15.69 -26.05
C TYR A 784 -21.80 16.86 -26.70
N ASN A 785 -23.12 16.79 -26.73
CA ASN A 785 -24.01 17.89 -27.15
C ASN A 785 -24.84 18.41 -25.97
N PRO A 786 -24.58 19.66 -25.51
CA PRO A 786 -25.29 20.21 -24.35
C PRO A 786 -26.72 20.68 -24.72
N LEU A 787 -27.05 20.62 -26.04
CA LEU A 787 -28.38 21.08 -26.48
C LEU A 787 -29.24 19.89 -26.89
N ASP A 788 -30.43 20.29 -27.52
CA ASP A 788 -31.31 19.21 -28.05
C ASP A 788 -31.02 18.97 -29.54
N TRP A 789 -31.44 17.69 -30.03
CA TRP A 789 -31.13 17.35 -31.43
C TRP A 789 -32.32 17.69 -32.34
N ASN A 790 -33.54 18.22 -31.76
CA ASN A 790 -34.72 18.53 -32.61
C ASN A 790 -34.50 19.80 -33.44
N GLY A 791 -35.08 19.82 -34.59
CA GLY A 791 -34.97 20.99 -35.48
C GLY A 791 -34.21 20.61 -36.76
N SER A 792 -33.95 21.75 -37.63
CA SER A 792 -33.22 21.51 -38.90
C SER A 792 -32.11 22.55 -39.07
N GLY A 793 -30.81 21.96 -39.12
CA GLY A 793 -29.69 22.90 -39.42
C GLY A 793 -28.67 22.90 -38.27
N TRP A 794 -27.68 23.89 -38.23
CA TRP A 794 -26.55 23.91 -37.26
C TRP A 794 -26.96 24.67 -35.99
N LYS A 795 -26.43 24.14 -34.86
CA LYS A 795 -26.69 24.84 -33.58
C LYS A 795 -25.36 25.27 -32.96
N ASN A 796 -25.60 26.51 -32.31
CA ASN A 796 -24.38 27.20 -31.82
C ASN A 796 -24.11 26.85 -30.35
N THR A 797 -22.80 26.35 -30.06
CA THR A 797 -22.40 26.16 -28.65
C THR A 797 -20.87 25.96 -28.58
N THR A 798 -20.43 26.39 -27.49
CA THR A 798 -18.96 26.16 -27.34
C THR A 798 -18.72 25.06 -26.32
N ASP A 799 -19.94 24.58 -25.82
CA ASP A 799 -19.78 23.63 -24.70
C ASP A 799 -19.73 22.20 -25.25
N SER A 800 -19.86 22.01 -26.71
CA SER A 800 -19.82 20.65 -27.28
C SER A 800 -18.37 20.20 -27.46
N PHE A 801 -18.34 18.76 -27.42
CA PHE A 801 -16.96 18.30 -27.71
C PHE A 801 -17.01 16.89 -28.28
N LEU A 802 -15.84 16.53 -29.05
CA LEU A 802 -15.67 15.16 -29.54
C LEU A 802 -14.47 14.49 -28.86
N PHE A 803 -14.61 13.07 -28.74
CA PHE A 803 -13.45 12.40 -28.10
C PHE A 803 -13.24 11.04 -28.74
N SER A 804 -12.12 10.53 -28.55
CA SER A 804 -11.85 9.16 -28.97
C SER A 804 -10.93 8.46 -27.96
N PHE A 805 -11.09 7.02 -27.87
CA PHE A 805 -10.16 6.17 -27.13
C PHE A 805 -9.44 5.24 -28.11
N THR A 806 -8.19 5.33 -28.08
CA THR A 806 -7.44 4.43 -28.99
C THR A 806 -7.54 2.98 -28.55
N ASP A 807 -7.82 2.69 -27.19
CA ASP A 807 -8.16 1.36 -26.63
C ASP A 807 -9.40 1.47 -25.74
N GLU A 808 -10.45 0.62 -26.10
CA GLU A 808 -11.77 0.74 -25.43
C GLU A 808 -11.68 0.42 -23.95
N LYS A 809 -10.57 -0.29 -23.38
CA LYS A 809 -10.49 -0.69 -21.97
C LYS A 809 -9.55 0.24 -21.20
N ASN A 810 -8.92 1.22 -22.02
CA ASN A 810 -7.94 2.11 -21.37
C ASN A 810 -8.37 3.59 -21.53
N ILE A 811 -8.97 4.21 -20.48
CA ILE A 811 -9.61 5.55 -20.53
C ILE A 811 -8.53 6.63 -20.61
N SER A 812 -7.24 6.05 -20.33
CA SER A 812 -6.13 7.01 -20.38
C SER A 812 -5.76 7.37 -21.82
N THR A 813 -6.36 6.56 -22.79
CA THR A 813 -6.06 6.89 -24.21
C THR A 813 -7.08 7.86 -24.77
N ALA A 814 -7.87 8.58 -23.85
CA ALA A 814 -9.02 9.40 -24.30
C ALA A 814 -8.51 10.74 -24.85
N LYS A 815 -8.86 11.02 -25.94
CA LYS A 815 -8.60 12.36 -26.52
C LYS A 815 -9.91 13.16 -26.66
N LEU A 816 -9.86 14.41 -26.13
CA LEU A 816 -11.09 15.22 -26.08
C LEU A 816 -10.85 16.55 -26.80
N SER A 817 -11.69 16.96 -27.56
CA SER A 817 -11.54 18.29 -28.18
C SER A 817 -12.88 19.04 -28.17
N TYR A 818 -12.73 20.33 -27.60
CA TYR A 818 -13.97 21.13 -27.57
C TYR A 818 -14.13 21.90 -28.88
N VAL A 819 -15.24 22.25 -29.13
CA VAL A 819 -15.51 23.03 -30.35
C VAL A 819 -14.80 24.38 -30.27
N ASN A 820 -14.09 24.78 -31.33
CA ASN A 820 -13.45 26.09 -31.46
C ASN A 820 -14.47 27.23 -31.50
N TYR A 821 -14.16 28.17 -30.57
CA TYR A 821 -15.17 29.24 -30.43
C TYR A 821 -15.42 29.94 -31.78
N LYS A 822 -14.37 29.94 -32.74
CA LYS A 822 -14.53 30.60 -34.06
C LYS A 822 -15.52 29.83 -34.93
N TYR A 823 -15.81 28.56 -34.51
CA TYR A 823 -16.74 27.75 -35.34
C TYR A 823 -17.91 27.25 -34.50
N ALA A 824 -18.29 27.95 -33.44
CA ALA A 824 -19.35 27.53 -32.49
C ALA A 824 -20.71 27.46 -33.21
N ARG A 825 -20.88 28.18 -34.34
CA ARG A 825 -22.19 28.20 -35.03
C ARG A 825 -22.40 26.92 -35.83
N TYR A 826 -21.27 26.09 -36.01
CA TYR A 826 -21.41 24.84 -36.76
C TYR A 826 -21.11 23.65 -35.84
N ALA A 827 -21.53 23.70 -34.55
CA ALA A 827 -21.08 22.71 -33.54
C ALA A 827 -21.97 21.46 -33.56
N VAL A 828 -23.27 21.73 -33.87
CA VAL A 828 -24.17 20.55 -33.85
C VAL A 828 -25.09 20.63 -35.07
N SER A 829 -25.06 19.46 -35.84
CA SER A 829 -25.96 19.40 -37.03
C SER A 829 -27.18 18.53 -36.71
N CYS A 830 -28.37 19.16 -37.04
CA CYS A 830 -29.60 18.42 -36.64
C CYS A 830 -30.40 18.08 -37.90
N ASN A 831 -29.70 17.76 -38.93
CA ASN A 831 -30.43 17.37 -40.15
C ASN A 831 -31.11 16.01 -39.96
N ASN A 832 -32.28 15.89 -40.57
CA ASN A 832 -33.12 14.71 -40.28
C ASN A 832 -32.56 13.45 -40.94
N ASN A 833 -31.61 13.67 -41.86
CA ASN A 833 -31.05 12.47 -42.51
C ASN A 833 -29.65 12.14 -41.97
N GLN A 834 -29.38 12.65 -40.75
CA GLN A 834 -28.03 12.36 -40.19
C GLN A 834 -28.17 11.93 -38.72
N GLY A 835 -27.22 11.06 -38.28
CA GLY A 835 -27.09 10.64 -36.87
C GLY A 835 -26.35 11.70 -36.02
N PRO A 836 -25.67 11.48 -35.04
CA PRO A 836 -25.08 12.49 -34.15
C PRO A 836 -23.89 13.20 -34.81
N SER A 837 -24.31 14.05 -35.80
CA SER A 837 -23.25 14.78 -36.51
C SER A 837 -22.88 16.06 -35.76
N MET A 838 -21.53 16.25 -35.56
CA MET A 838 -21.03 17.46 -34.87
C MET A 838 -19.76 17.96 -35.57
N GLY A 839 -19.79 19.26 -35.71
CA GLY A 839 -18.62 19.86 -36.38
C GLY A 839 -18.35 19.23 -37.75
N ASN A 840 -17.21 18.61 -37.97
CA ASN A 840 -16.83 18.08 -39.29
C ASN A 840 -17.03 16.56 -39.35
N LEU A 841 -17.63 16.06 -38.22
CA LEU A 841 -18.00 14.63 -38.22
C LEU A 841 -19.42 14.44 -38.78
N ILE A 842 -19.35 13.67 -39.90
CA ILE A 842 -20.64 13.49 -40.58
C ILE A 842 -21.06 12.02 -40.42
N CYS A 843 -22.24 11.97 -39.94
CA CYS A 843 -22.75 10.61 -39.64
C CYS A 843 -24.03 10.38 -40.45
N PRO A 844 -23.79 9.87 -41.67
CA PRO A 844 -24.93 9.72 -42.60
C PRO A 844 -25.79 8.50 -42.25
N ASP A 845 -26.96 8.42 -42.75
CA ASP A 845 -27.88 7.30 -42.43
C ASP A 845 -27.25 5.95 -42.77
N SER A 846 -26.04 5.65 -42.29
CA SER A 846 -25.31 4.39 -42.46
C SER A 846 -24.20 4.28 -41.40
N ASN A 847 -23.50 3.08 -41.41
CA ASN A 847 -22.43 2.92 -40.39
C ASN A 847 -21.06 3.31 -40.97
N ASP A 848 -21.04 3.94 -42.16
CA ASP A 848 -19.81 4.53 -42.73
C ASP A 848 -19.75 6.04 -42.48
N TRP A 849 -18.90 6.33 -41.50
CA TRP A 849 -18.86 7.75 -41.11
C TRP A 849 -17.58 8.41 -41.67
N GLN A 850 -17.81 9.81 -41.65
CA GLN A 850 -16.65 10.55 -42.17
C GLN A 850 -16.36 11.78 -41.30
N CYS A 851 -15.00 11.99 -41.20
CA CYS A 851 -14.60 13.22 -40.49
C CYS A 851 -13.65 14.05 -41.34
N CYS A 852 -14.06 15.35 -41.81
CA CYS A 852 -13.29 16.13 -42.80
C CYS A 852 -12.61 17.32 -42.13
N GLY A 853 -11.32 17.08 -41.62
CA GLY A 853 -10.35 18.15 -41.28
C GLY A 853 -10.58 18.66 -39.84
N THR A 854 -9.58 19.54 -39.19
CA THR A 854 -9.42 19.79 -37.73
C THR A 854 -9.74 21.25 -37.42
N ARG A 855 -10.50 21.95 -38.47
CA ARG A 855 -10.58 23.41 -38.26
C ARG A 855 -11.69 23.76 -37.27
N TYR A 856 -12.56 22.67 -36.81
CA TYR A 856 -13.76 22.91 -36.00
C TYR A 856 -13.49 22.58 -34.54
N LEU A 857 -12.44 21.93 -34.30
CA LEU A 857 -12.08 21.56 -32.90
C LEU A 857 -10.80 22.29 -32.51
N ASN A 858 -10.72 22.58 -31.30
CA ASN A 858 -9.53 23.29 -30.77
C ASN A 858 -8.27 22.42 -30.87
N ASN A 859 -8.61 20.98 -31.02
CA ASN A 859 -7.50 20.01 -31.12
C ASN A 859 -7.99 18.75 -31.84
N ASN A 860 -6.93 17.92 -32.48
CA ASN A 860 -7.31 16.69 -33.21
C ASN A 860 -7.70 15.57 -32.24
N ALA A 861 -9.01 15.13 -32.29
CA ALA A 861 -9.50 14.08 -31.38
C ALA A 861 -9.13 12.69 -31.94
N ASP A 862 -8.16 12.65 -33.09
CA ASP A 862 -7.60 11.43 -33.70
C ASP A 862 -8.70 10.50 -34.20
N ILE A 863 -9.69 11.15 -34.77
CA ILE A 863 -10.75 10.38 -35.44
C ILE A 863 -10.39 10.24 -36.93
N PRO A 864 -10.41 8.96 -37.40
CA PRO A 864 -10.03 8.75 -38.80
C PRO A 864 -11.00 9.45 -39.76
N ASN A 865 -10.52 9.74 -40.94
CA ASN A 865 -11.30 10.51 -41.93
C ASN A 865 -12.48 9.69 -42.47
N ASN A 866 -12.25 8.36 -42.85
CA ASN A 866 -13.35 7.46 -43.24
C ASN A 866 -13.24 6.14 -42.45
N PHE A 867 -14.44 5.78 -41.87
CA PHE A 867 -14.37 4.54 -41.06
C PHE A 867 -15.78 3.98 -40.90
N THR A 868 -15.77 2.65 -40.60
CA THR A 868 -17.07 1.98 -40.37
C THR A 868 -17.22 1.65 -38.87
N ILE A 869 -18.47 1.92 -38.35
CA ILE A 869 -18.66 1.74 -36.90
C ILE A 869 -19.29 0.36 -36.67
N GLU A 870 -18.70 -0.37 -35.65
CA GLU A 870 -19.24 -1.68 -35.24
C GLU A 870 -20.52 -1.53 -34.41
N ASN A 871 -20.55 -0.64 -33.41
CA ASN A 871 -21.74 -0.30 -32.59
C ASN A 871 -21.58 1.10 -31.99
N TYR A 872 -22.71 1.83 -31.75
CA TYR A 872 -22.56 3.07 -30.94
C TYR A 872 -23.76 3.27 -30.02
N GLU A 873 -23.42 3.86 -28.76
CA GLU A 873 -24.43 4.12 -27.71
C GLU A 873 -24.56 5.62 -27.43
N ILE A 874 -25.81 6.07 -27.06
CA ILE A 874 -26.01 7.49 -26.69
C ILE A 874 -26.62 7.54 -25.28
N PHE A 875 -25.96 8.30 -24.30
CA PHE A 875 -26.46 8.46 -22.93
C PHE A 875 -27.04 9.87 -22.73
N GLN A 876 -28.25 9.95 -22.11
CA GLN A 876 -28.75 11.24 -21.61
C GLN A 876 -27.97 11.69 -20.34
N VAL A 877 -27.60 12.96 -20.23
CA VAL A 877 -26.87 13.46 -19.05
C VAL A 877 -27.81 14.31 -18.21
N ILE A 878 -28.11 13.81 -16.78
CA ILE A 878 -29.07 14.49 -15.88
C ILE A 878 -28.32 14.94 -14.62
N LYS A 879 -28.35 16.20 -14.41
CA LYS A 879 -27.66 16.70 -13.20
C LYS A 879 -28.43 16.29 -11.94
N LYS A 880 -27.85 15.47 -10.83
CA LYS A 880 -28.46 15.08 -9.54
C LYS A 880 -28.79 16.30 -8.68
#